data_AF-B9RUF4-F1
#
_entry.id   AF-B9RUF4-F1
#
_cell.length_a   1.000
_cell.length_b   1.000
_cell.length_c   1.000
_cell.angle_alpha   90.00
_cell.angle_beta   90.00
_cell.angle_gamma   90.00
#
_symmetry.space_group_name_H-M   'P 1'
#
loop_
_entity.id
_entity.type
_entity.pdbx_description
1 polymer ?
#
loop_
_entity_poly.entity_id
_entity_poly.type
_entity_poly.pdbx_seq_one_letter_code
_entity_poly.pdbx_strand_id
1 'polypeptide(L)'
;MTKPPPSLFLIFLSLSLLFIFSESRLSYNYYDKSCPRFTQIMQETVTNKQITSPTTAAASLRVFFHDCLLNGCDASILISSTPFNMAERDADINLSLPGDAFDLVTRAKTALELSCPNTVSCADILAVATRDLVTMMGGPYYNVLLGRKDYRISKSSYVEGNLPRPTTPMSSIIKIFTSKGFTIQEMVALSGAHTIGFSHCKEFSSSVYNDTHYNPRFAQGLQKACADYPKNPTLSVFNDIMTPNKFDNMYFQNLPKGLGLLESDHGLYNDPRTRPFVEMYAKDQNKFFHDFAKAMEKLSVHGIKTGRRVKDLDNEASEEGEEEEEEEEMGNRSKVKSKKKAAKEHKNQLQRLQAKDPEFYQYLKEHDEELLQFTDEDIEEDVDTDVDDAKMQVDEKIRGNDIPEKEEKSSKNMITTDMVDSWCKSVRENGKIGPVRSLMKAFRIACHYGDDSGDDPSMKFTIMSSSVFNKIMSFVLSEMDGILRNLLGLPTSGGKKETINDLMSTRKWKNYSHLVKSYLGNALHVLNQMTDPDMISFTIRRIKYSSIFLSGFPNLLRKYIKVVLHFWGTGGGALPAICFLFLRELCIRLGSDCLDECFKGIYKAYVLNCQFINATKLQHIEFLGNCVIELLRVDLPTAYQHAFVFIRQLGMILRDAITMKTKESFRKVYEWKFINCLELWTGAVCAHSSEADFRPLAYPLTQIISGVARLVPTARYFSLRLRCVRMLNRIAASTGTFIPVSILLLDMLDMKELNRPPTGGVGKAVDLRTILKVSKPTLKTRAFQEACVFSVVEELAEHLGQWSYSVAFFELSFVPAVRLRNFCKTTKIERFRKEIRQLLRQVDANSKFTNEKRMQINFLPNDPAVTTFLEDEKMSGASPLSLYVTTLRQRAQQRNNSLAESSVLVGEHSSEFGNKVSEIDEDDSDNEKGAAIFSSSWLPGGESKAKASKEKKKKKKKGEKQEEGPLDEDVVEDLVLSSDEDGSDNDSLSSSEDEGEKSASPMPQNKKQNPPENSSKKRSRTKKSKKKSSGSRSPSEGKGDKAKPVPPKQHRKKPKPYGNLSTKNVPSEAKKRKRTN
;
A
#
# COMPACT_ATOMS: atom_id res chain seq x y z
N MET A 1 51.37 27.53 43.15
CA MET A 1 50.95 28.73 43.93
C MET A 1 49.82 29.39 43.14
N THR A 2 48.72 29.89 43.69
CA THR A 2 48.21 29.91 45.09
C THR A 2 46.92 29.07 45.21
N LYS A 3 46.41 28.82 46.43
CA LYS A 3 45.11 28.14 46.61
C LYS A 3 43.96 29.17 46.68
N PRO A 4 42.83 28.96 45.99
CA PRO A 4 41.65 29.82 46.15
C PRO A 4 40.97 29.61 47.51
N PRO A 5 40.17 30.58 48.01
CA PRO A 5 39.55 30.50 49.34
C PRO A 5 38.39 29.48 49.39
N PRO A 6 38.18 28.80 50.55
CA PRO A 6 37.19 27.73 50.68
C PRO A 6 35.72 28.20 50.65
N SER A 7 35.46 29.50 50.78
CA SER A 7 34.11 30.08 50.79
C SER A 7 33.35 29.90 49.47
N LEU A 8 34.03 29.97 48.33
CA LEU A 8 33.40 29.82 47.01
C LEU A 8 32.90 28.39 46.75
N PHE A 9 33.57 27.38 47.32
CA PHE A 9 33.20 25.97 47.11
C PHE A 9 31.90 25.61 47.84
N LEU A 10 31.68 26.16 49.04
CA LEU A 10 30.44 25.97 49.81
C LEU A 10 29.23 26.63 49.13
N ILE A 11 29.41 27.79 48.49
CA ILE A 11 28.32 28.45 47.75
C ILE A 11 27.91 27.60 46.53
N PHE A 12 28.85 27.09 45.73
CA PHE A 12 28.55 26.18 44.62
C PHE A 12 27.92 24.86 45.08
N LEU A 13 28.31 24.32 46.24
CA LEU A 13 27.69 23.12 46.79
C LEU A 13 26.25 23.38 47.28
N SER A 14 25.98 24.56 47.85
CA SER A 14 24.62 24.96 48.24
C SER A 14 23.68 25.21 47.05
N LEU A 15 24.20 25.77 45.95
CA LEU A 15 23.40 26.08 44.77
C LEU A 15 23.12 24.83 43.90
N SER A 16 24.02 23.83 43.93
CA SER A 16 23.78 22.53 43.28
C SER A 16 22.79 21.63 44.03
N LEU A 17 22.61 21.83 45.35
CA LEU A 17 21.56 21.18 46.14
C LEU A 17 20.15 21.77 45.91
N LEU A 18 20.03 22.90 45.19
CA LEU A 18 18.73 23.47 44.77
C LEU A 18 18.21 22.94 43.43
N PHE A 19 18.96 22.07 42.74
CA PHE A 19 18.37 21.18 41.73
C PHE A 19 17.58 20.07 42.44
N ILE A 20 16.36 20.42 42.87
CA ILE A 20 15.40 19.49 43.46
C ILE A 20 15.24 18.27 42.55
N PHE A 21 15.45 17.08 43.12
CA PHE A 21 15.13 15.82 42.46
C PHE A 21 13.62 15.74 42.23
N SER A 22 13.16 16.24 41.09
CA SER A 22 11.78 16.11 40.63
C SER A 22 11.53 14.65 40.23
N GLU A 23 11.19 13.82 41.21
CA GLU A 23 10.54 12.55 40.96
C GLU A 23 9.29 12.80 40.11
N SER A 24 9.17 12.14 38.96
CA SER A 24 7.96 12.19 38.14
C SER A 24 6.84 11.37 38.79
N ARG A 25 6.36 11.82 39.94
CA ARG A 25 5.17 11.31 40.61
C ARG A 25 3.96 11.60 39.72
N LEU A 26 3.06 10.64 39.57
CA LEU A 26 1.83 10.87 38.82
C LEU A 26 0.95 11.88 39.58
N SER A 27 0.24 12.73 38.84
CA SER A 27 -0.72 13.68 39.42
C SER A 27 -1.95 13.85 38.52
N TYR A 28 -3.08 14.28 39.09
CA TYR A 28 -4.30 14.51 38.31
C TYR A 28 -4.20 15.72 37.36
N ASN A 29 -3.30 16.66 37.67
CA ASN A 29 -3.09 17.92 36.98
C ASN A 29 -1.77 17.98 36.18
N TYR A 30 -1.22 16.82 35.81
CA TYR A 30 0.11 16.71 35.17
C TYR A 30 0.21 17.51 33.86
N TYR A 31 -0.89 17.63 33.11
CA TYR A 31 -0.94 18.31 31.81
C TYR A 31 -1.49 19.74 31.86
N ASP A 32 -2.01 20.23 32.99
CA ASP A 32 -2.70 21.54 33.09
C ASP A 32 -1.85 22.74 32.62
N LYS A 33 -0.52 22.65 32.76
CA LYS A 33 0.43 23.69 32.34
C LYS A 33 1.05 23.45 30.96
N SER A 34 1.16 22.20 30.53
CA SER A 34 1.91 21.78 29.33
C SER A 34 1.02 21.45 28.14
N CYS A 35 -0.21 21.01 28.39
CA CYS A 35 -1.27 20.84 27.40
C CYS A 35 -2.64 21.21 28.01
N PRO A 36 -2.96 22.50 28.20
CA PRO A 36 -4.18 22.94 28.90
C PRO A 36 -5.50 22.47 28.25
N ARG A 37 -5.47 22.08 26.97
CA ARG A 37 -6.63 21.53 26.23
C ARG A 37 -6.73 19.99 26.26
N PHE A 38 -5.84 19.29 26.99
CA PHE A 38 -5.78 17.83 27.03
C PHE A 38 -7.15 17.18 27.28
N THR A 39 -7.83 17.57 28.36
CA THR A 39 -9.15 17.01 28.74
C THR A 39 -10.22 17.25 27.69
N GLN A 40 -10.24 18.44 27.06
CA GLN A 40 -11.16 18.75 25.96
C GLN A 40 -10.92 17.84 24.75
N ILE A 41 -9.66 17.76 24.29
CA ILE A 41 -9.29 17.00 23.09
C ILE A 41 -9.54 15.50 23.29
N MET A 42 -9.25 14.98 24.49
CA MET A 42 -9.60 13.61 24.86
C MET A 42 -11.12 13.38 24.81
N GLN A 43 -11.91 14.21 25.50
CA GLN A 43 -13.36 14.06 25.56
C GLN A 43 -14.01 14.15 24.17
N GLU A 44 -13.62 15.10 23.34
CA GLU A 44 -14.10 15.26 21.96
C GLU A 44 -13.72 14.03 21.09
N THR A 45 -12.48 13.58 21.14
CA THR A 45 -12.00 12.44 20.33
C THR A 45 -12.67 11.13 20.75
N VAL A 46 -12.75 10.87 22.05
CA VAL A 46 -13.37 9.66 22.63
C VAL A 46 -14.86 9.62 22.31
N THR A 47 -15.58 10.72 22.53
CA THR A 47 -17.03 10.82 22.27
C THR A 47 -17.34 10.56 20.79
N ASN A 48 -16.63 11.26 19.89
CA ASN A 48 -16.82 11.09 18.45
C ASN A 48 -16.52 9.65 17.99
N LYS A 49 -15.42 9.05 18.48
CA LYS A 49 -15.06 7.67 18.12
C LYS A 49 -16.11 6.66 18.63
N GLN A 50 -16.56 6.77 19.88
CA GLN A 50 -17.57 5.86 20.45
C GLN A 50 -18.94 5.98 19.75
N ILE A 51 -19.32 7.17 19.28
CA ILE A 51 -20.51 7.35 18.43
C ILE A 51 -20.34 6.62 17.10
N THR A 52 -19.16 6.71 16.45
CA THR A 52 -18.91 6.03 15.16
C THR A 52 -18.70 4.52 15.26
N SER A 53 -18.26 4.01 16.42
CA SER A 53 -18.07 2.58 16.66
C SER A 53 -18.32 2.24 18.13
N PRO A 54 -19.53 1.74 18.48
CA PRO A 54 -19.89 1.40 19.87
C PRO A 54 -18.99 0.34 20.53
N THR A 55 -18.27 -0.45 19.74
CA THR A 55 -17.30 -1.45 20.21
C THR A 55 -16.02 -0.84 20.78
N THR A 56 -15.76 0.46 20.57
CA THR A 56 -14.54 1.12 21.06
C THR A 56 -14.43 1.04 22.58
N ALA A 57 -15.51 1.22 23.33
CA ALA A 57 -15.50 1.18 24.79
C ALA A 57 -14.93 -0.14 25.37
N ALA A 58 -15.46 -1.27 24.91
CA ALA A 58 -14.97 -2.58 25.35
C ALA A 58 -13.56 -2.88 24.81
N ALA A 59 -13.25 -2.45 23.58
CA ALA A 59 -11.93 -2.60 22.98
C ALA A 59 -10.85 -1.88 23.81
N SER A 60 -11.05 -0.61 24.15
CA SER A 60 -10.09 0.17 24.94
C SER A 60 -9.94 -0.36 26.35
N LEU A 61 -11.04 -0.74 27.01
CA LEU A 61 -11.00 -1.38 28.33
C LEU A 61 -10.16 -2.66 28.33
N ARG A 62 -10.34 -3.51 27.31
CA ARG A 62 -9.55 -4.72 27.16
C ARG A 62 -8.07 -4.44 26.84
N VAL A 63 -7.78 -3.52 25.90
CA VAL A 63 -6.37 -3.17 25.57
C VAL A 63 -5.65 -2.57 26.77
N PHE A 64 -6.31 -1.73 27.58
CA PHE A 64 -5.74 -1.18 28.80
C PHE A 64 -5.46 -2.25 29.87
N PHE A 65 -6.35 -3.22 30.05
CA PHE A 65 -6.10 -4.38 30.92
C PHE A 65 -4.92 -5.23 30.45
N HIS A 66 -4.84 -5.53 29.16
CA HIS A 66 -3.73 -6.30 28.58
C HIS A 66 -2.38 -5.56 28.66
N ASP A 67 -2.35 -4.23 28.52
CA ASP A 67 -1.14 -3.40 28.74
C ASP A 67 -0.70 -3.49 30.22
N CYS A 68 -1.59 -3.09 31.13
CA CYS A 68 -1.27 -2.91 32.54
C CYS A 68 -0.92 -4.21 33.29
N LEU A 69 -1.52 -5.36 32.97
CA LEU A 69 -1.28 -6.61 33.71
C LEU A 69 0.05 -7.31 33.35
N LEU A 70 0.62 -7.01 32.18
CA LEU A 70 1.89 -7.57 31.72
C LEU A 70 3.07 -7.03 32.53
N ASN A 71 3.60 -5.87 32.13
CA ASN A 71 4.81 -5.26 32.68
C ASN A 71 4.54 -3.90 33.35
N GLY A 72 3.30 -3.42 33.28
CA GLY A 72 2.83 -2.14 33.79
C GLY A 72 2.11 -1.30 32.73
N CYS A 73 1.38 -0.28 33.15
CA CYS A 73 0.71 0.63 32.21
C CYS A 73 1.74 1.56 31.53
N ASP A 74 2.35 1.09 30.43
CA ASP A 74 3.43 1.80 29.73
C ASP A 74 3.31 1.74 28.20
N ALA A 75 2.14 1.38 27.66
CA ALA A 75 1.82 1.38 26.23
C ALA A 75 2.67 0.44 25.36
N SER A 76 3.37 -0.53 25.96
CA SER A 76 4.12 -1.57 25.25
C SER A 76 3.25 -2.37 24.28
N ILE A 77 1.94 -2.53 24.56
CA ILE A 77 1.02 -3.24 23.67
C ILE A 77 0.66 -2.47 22.39
N LEU A 78 0.91 -1.16 22.35
CA LEU A 78 0.66 -0.32 21.17
C LEU A 78 1.79 -0.41 20.13
N ILE A 79 2.96 -0.93 20.53
CA ILE A 79 4.08 -1.20 19.64
C ILE A 79 3.70 -2.33 18.68
N SER A 80 4.02 -2.15 17.39
CA SER A 80 3.75 -3.17 16.35
C SER A 80 5.03 -3.97 16.04
N SER A 81 4.89 -5.24 15.64
CA SER A 81 6.04 -6.10 15.34
C SER A 81 7.00 -5.54 14.29
N THR A 82 8.27 -5.91 14.41
CA THR A 82 9.34 -5.63 13.45
C THR A 82 9.95 -6.94 12.94
N PRO A 83 10.70 -6.94 11.82
CA PRO A 83 11.30 -8.17 11.27
C PRO A 83 12.25 -8.94 12.20
N PHE A 84 12.70 -8.33 13.30
CA PHE A 84 13.62 -8.93 14.27
C PHE A 84 13.02 -9.10 15.67
N ASN A 85 11.76 -8.69 15.86
CA ASN A 85 11.10 -8.70 17.17
C ASN A 85 9.58 -8.69 17.00
N MET A 86 8.93 -9.80 17.35
CA MET A 86 7.48 -9.89 17.46
C MET A 86 7.02 -9.17 18.74
N ALA A 87 6.13 -8.19 18.58
CA ALA A 87 5.60 -7.39 19.67
C ALA A 87 4.48 -8.12 20.44
N GLU A 88 4.20 -7.66 21.65
CA GLU A 88 3.12 -8.19 22.51
C GLU A 88 1.77 -8.19 21.78
N ARG A 89 1.50 -7.16 20.98
CA ARG A 89 0.30 -7.03 20.15
C ARG A 89 0.00 -8.24 19.29
N ASP A 90 1.03 -8.88 18.74
CA ASP A 90 0.91 -9.96 17.76
C ASP A 90 1.08 -11.35 18.39
N ALA A 91 1.12 -11.45 19.73
CA ALA A 91 1.01 -12.73 20.45
C ALA A 91 -0.41 -13.32 20.31
N ASP A 92 -0.55 -14.66 20.28
CA ASP A 92 -1.81 -15.36 19.96
C ASP A 92 -3.05 -14.87 20.74
N ILE A 93 -2.95 -14.68 22.06
CA ILE A 93 -4.07 -14.15 22.88
C ILE A 93 -4.46 -12.70 22.49
N ASN A 94 -3.49 -11.91 22.02
CA ASN A 94 -3.65 -10.50 21.66
C ASN A 94 -4.13 -10.29 20.21
N LEU A 95 -4.04 -11.30 19.34
CA LEU A 95 -4.65 -11.28 18.00
C LEU A 95 -6.18 -11.07 18.02
N SER A 96 -6.82 -11.32 19.17
CA SER A 96 -8.24 -11.09 19.41
C SER A 96 -8.60 -9.67 19.91
N LEU A 97 -7.62 -8.76 20.02
CA LEU A 97 -7.85 -7.37 20.46
C LEU A 97 -8.43 -6.50 19.33
N PRO A 98 -9.59 -5.83 19.50
CA PRO A 98 -10.20 -5.08 18.41
C PRO A 98 -9.38 -3.85 17.99
N GLY A 99 -9.27 -3.65 16.67
CA GLY A 99 -8.51 -2.55 16.06
C GLY A 99 -8.95 -1.13 16.48
N ASP A 100 -10.21 -0.98 16.91
CA ASP A 100 -10.81 0.30 17.31
C ASP A 100 -10.05 1.03 18.42
N ALA A 101 -9.50 0.30 19.39
CA ALA A 101 -8.74 0.88 20.49
C ALA A 101 -7.41 1.51 20.02
N PHE A 102 -6.72 0.84 19.10
CA PHE A 102 -5.48 1.34 18.50
C PHE A 102 -5.76 2.56 17.59
N ASP A 103 -6.87 2.55 16.85
CA ASP A 103 -7.35 3.69 16.07
C ASP A 103 -7.70 4.89 16.98
N LEU A 104 -8.41 4.66 18.09
CA LEU A 104 -8.71 5.73 19.07
C LEU A 104 -7.44 6.39 19.61
N VAL A 105 -6.47 5.60 20.10
CA VAL A 105 -5.21 6.16 20.63
C VAL A 105 -4.44 6.89 19.52
N THR A 106 -4.44 6.38 18.28
CA THR A 106 -3.81 7.05 17.14
C THR A 106 -4.45 8.41 16.83
N ARG A 107 -5.78 8.50 16.84
CA ARG A 107 -6.53 9.76 16.62
C ARG A 107 -6.27 10.76 17.74
N ALA A 108 -6.39 10.32 18.99
CA ALA A 108 -6.16 11.17 20.16
C ALA A 108 -4.72 11.67 20.23
N LYS A 109 -3.73 10.80 19.97
CA LYS A 109 -2.31 11.18 19.88
C LYS A 109 -2.08 12.19 18.76
N THR A 110 -2.65 12.00 17.57
CA THR A 110 -2.56 12.97 16.47
C THR A 110 -3.14 14.34 16.85
N ALA A 111 -4.35 14.36 17.43
CA ALA A 111 -5.00 15.60 17.84
C ALA A 111 -4.25 16.34 18.98
N LEU A 112 -3.64 15.59 19.90
CA LEU A 112 -2.83 16.14 20.99
C LEU A 112 -1.46 16.63 20.49
N GLU A 113 -0.77 15.90 19.60
CA GLU A 113 0.49 16.37 19.01
C GLU A 113 0.32 17.67 18.21
N LEU A 114 -0.82 17.88 17.56
CA LEU A 114 -1.17 19.14 16.90
C LEU A 114 -1.39 20.31 17.88
N SER A 115 -1.73 20.05 19.16
CA SER A 115 -2.01 21.08 20.17
C SER A 115 -0.92 21.25 21.22
N CYS A 116 -0.09 20.23 21.45
CA CYS A 116 0.97 20.18 22.46
C CYS A 116 2.02 19.12 22.08
N PRO A 117 2.92 19.42 21.12
CA PRO A 117 3.89 18.46 20.59
C PRO A 117 4.75 17.78 21.68
N ASN A 118 5.05 16.50 21.48
CA ASN A 118 5.86 15.62 22.31
C ASN A 118 5.52 15.60 23.82
N THR A 119 4.32 16.06 24.20
CA THR A 119 3.97 16.32 25.61
C THR A 119 3.25 15.14 26.26
N VAL A 120 2.20 14.62 25.62
CA VAL A 120 1.30 13.62 26.21
C VAL A 120 1.74 12.19 25.87
N SER A 121 1.77 11.29 26.86
CA SER A 121 2.12 9.87 26.65
C SER A 121 0.96 9.07 26.04
N CYS A 122 1.26 8.05 25.24
CA CYS A 122 0.26 7.12 24.74
C CYS A 122 -0.38 6.30 25.88
N ALA A 123 0.38 6.00 26.93
CA ALA A 123 -0.10 5.33 28.13
C ALA A 123 -1.16 6.15 28.90
N ASP A 124 -0.97 7.48 29.04
CA ASP A 124 -1.98 8.35 29.66
C ASP A 124 -3.23 8.53 28.76
N ILE A 125 -3.04 8.58 27.43
CA ILE A 125 -4.17 8.62 26.47
C ILE A 125 -5.03 7.36 26.61
N LEU A 126 -4.43 6.17 26.65
CA LEU A 126 -5.15 4.90 26.81
C LEU A 126 -5.88 4.81 28.17
N ALA A 127 -5.24 5.27 29.25
CA ALA A 127 -5.82 5.28 30.59
C ALA A 127 -7.04 6.21 30.70
N VAL A 128 -6.94 7.45 30.19
CA VAL A 128 -8.04 8.43 30.21
C VAL A 128 -9.17 8.02 29.28
N ALA A 129 -8.86 7.60 28.04
CA ALA A 129 -9.85 7.09 27.10
C ALA A 129 -10.68 5.95 27.70
N THR A 130 -10.03 5.00 28.36
CA THR A 130 -10.71 3.86 29.00
C THR A 130 -11.69 4.31 30.08
N ARG A 131 -11.30 5.25 30.94
CA ARG A 131 -12.18 5.79 32.00
C ARG A 131 -13.38 6.52 31.42
N ASP A 132 -13.14 7.38 30.43
CA ASP A 132 -14.19 8.15 29.76
C ASP A 132 -15.19 7.21 29.07
N LEU A 133 -14.70 6.18 28.38
CA LEU A 133 -15.53 5.16 27.72
C LEU A 133 -16.35 4.31 28.71
N VAL A 134 -15.76 3.85 29.82
CA VAL A 134 -16.52 3.13 30.87
C VAL A 134 -17.64 4.02 31.42
N THR A 135 -17.36 5.30 31.64
CA THR A 135 -18.35 6.29 32.11
C THR A 135 -19.47 6.49 31.08
N MET A 136 -19.12 6.62 29.78
CA MET A 136 -20.09 6.73 28.68
C MET A 136 -21.03 5.52 28.57
N MET A 137 -20.55 4.32 28.89
CA MET A 137 -21.36 3.09 28.88
C MET A 137 -22.22 2.91 30.16
N GLY A 138 -22.25 3.91 31.05
CA GLY A 138 -23.03 3.89 32.30
C GLY A 138 -22.31 3.30 33.51
N GLY A 139 -21.01 3.01 33.38
CA GLY A 139 -20.15 2.51 34.46
C GLY A 139 -19.66 3.61 35.41
N PRO A 140 -18.87 3.24 36.44
CA PRO A 140 -18.37 4.18 37.42
C PRO A 140 -17.30 5.12 36.85
N TYR A 141 -17.39 6.41 37.19
CA TYR A 141 -16.27 7.33 37.05
C TYR A 141 -15.21 7.04 38.12
N TYR A 142 -13.93 7.09 37.72
CA TYR A 142 -12.78 6.96 38.61
C TYR A 142 -11.67 7.93 38.20
N ASN A 143 -10.70 8.17 39.10
CA ASN A 143 -9.69 9.19 38.93
C ASN A 143 -8.40 8.61 38.33
N VAL A 144 -8.08 9.00 37.10
CA VAL A 144 -6.83 8.62 36.44
C VAL A 144 -5.72 9.58 36.85
N LEU A 145 -4.76 9.10 37.64
CA LEU A 145 -3.47 9.78 37.84
C LEU A 145 -2.70 9.82 36.51
N LEU A 146 -2.03 10.93 36.17
CA LEU A 146 -1.39 11.17 34.86
C LEU A 146 0.12 11.41 35.00
N GLY A 147 0.88 11.22 33.90
CA GLY A 147 2.33 11.39 33.86
C GLY A 147 3.10 10.09 33.57
N ARG A 148 2.44 9.08 33.01
CA ARG A 148 3.07 7.83 32.54
C ARG A 148 4.09 8.13 31.43
N LYS A 149 4.95 7.15 31.15
CA LYS A 149 5.93 7.22 30.06
C LYS A 149 5.86 5.95 29.24
N ASP A 150 5.85 6.15 27.92
CA ASP A 150 5.75 5.08 26.95
C ASP A 150 7.04 4.26 26.92
N TYR A 151 6.91 2.94 27.05
CA TYR A 151 8.02 2.00 26.96
C TYR A 151 8.47 1.81 25.50
N ARG A 152 9.64 1.19 25.31
CA ARG A 152 10.31 1.12 24.00
C ARG A 152 10.59 -0.30 23.52
N ILE A 153 10.24 -1.29 24.34
CA ILE A 153 10.44 -2.72 24.07
C ILE A 153 9.07 -3.37 24.25
N SER A 154 8.72 -4.29 23.37
CA SER A 154 7.50 -5.08 23.44
C SER A 154 7.83 -6.43 22.84
N LYS A 155 7.65 -7.53 23.59
CA LYS A 155 8.01 -8.88 23.14
C LYS A 155 6.84 -9.84 23.35
N SER A 156 6.44 -10.58 22.32
CA SER A 156 5.37 -11.59 22.43
C SER A 156 5.66 -12.64 23.51
N SER A 157 6.92 -12.96 23.76
CA SER A 157 7.35 -13.88 24.84
C SER A 157 7.07 -13.36 26.26
N TYR A 158 6.83 -12.06 26.47
CA TYR A 158 6.38 -11.53 27.77
C TYR A 158 4.89 -11.82 28.04
N VAL A 159 4.11 -12.18 27.02
CA VAL A 159 2.65 -12.37 27.12
C VAL A 159 2.29 -13.75 27.67
N GLU A 160 3.08 -14.77 27.34
CA GLU A 160 2.87 -16.13 27.82
C GLU A 160 3.05 -16.23 29.34
N GLY A 161 2.21 -17.04 29.99
CA GLY A 161 2.15 -17.21 31.45
C GLY A 161 1.68 -15.98 32.26
N ASN A 162 1.70 -14.77 31.68
CA ASN A 162 1.39 -13.52 32.37
C ASN A 162 -0.06 -13.05 32.20
N LEU A 163 -0.76 -13.43 31.12
CA LEU A 163 -2.19 -13.15 30.94
C LEU A 163 -3.05 -14.43 31.06
N PRO A 164 -4.24 -14.35 31.68
CA PRO A 164 -5.18 -15.46 31.72
C PRO A 164 -5.86 -15.66 30.35
N ARG A 165 -5.72 -16.87 29.78
CA ARG A 165 -6.53 -17.34 28.65
C ARG A 165 -7.95 -17.71 29.11
N PRO A 166 -8.99 -17.68 28.24
CA PRO A 166 -10.37 -18.05 28.59
C PRO A 166 -10.54 -19.44 29.23
N THR A 167 -9.69 -20.40 28.86
CA THR A 167 -9.64 -21.79 29.38
C THR A 167 -8.70 -21.97 30.58
N THR A 168 -8.23 -20.88 31.21
CA THR A 168 -7.30 -20.97 32.36
C THR A 168 -8.06 -21.40 33.63
N PRO A 169 -7.63 -22.45 34.35
CA PRO A 169 -8.24 -22.83 35.62
C PRO A 169 -8.23 -21.68 36.64
N MET A 170 -9.32 -21.50 37.40
CA MET A 170 -9.49 -20.36 38.31
C MET A 170 -8.38 -20.27 39.39
N SER A 171 -7.80 -21.39 39.80
CA SER A 171 -6.60 -21.43 40.65
C SER A 171 -5.39 -20.70 40.04
N SER A 172 -5.17 -20.86 38.74
CA SER A 172 -4.09 -20.20 38.00
C SER A 172 -4.41 -18.73 37.71
N ILE A 173 -5.68 -18.38 37.42
CA ILE A 173 -6.10 -16.97 37.30
C ILE A 173 -5.84 -16.23 38.63
N ILE A 174 -6.27 -16.80 39.76
CA ILE A 174 -5.99 -16.26 41.10
C ILE A 174 -4.48 -16.10 41.33
N LYS A 175 -3.65 -17.08 40.92
CA LYS A 175 -2.18 -17.00 41.04
C LYS A 175 -1.58 -15.85 40.22
N ILE A 176 -2.07 -15.60 39.00
CA ILE A 176 -1.64 -14.46 38.16
C ILE A 176 -2.01 -13.13 38.84
N PHE A 177 -3.27 -12.93 39.23
CA PHE A 177 -3.69 -11.67 39.84
C PHE A 177 -3.00 -11.41 41.19
N THR A 178 -2.84 -12.43 42.03
CA THR A 178 -2.16 -12.28 43.33
C THR A 178 -0.66 -12.01 43.20
N SER A 179 0.04 -12.57 42.19
CA SER A 179 1.44 -12.24 41.93
C SER A 179 1.64 -10.79 41.47
N LYS A 180 0.62 -10.21 40.81
CA LYS A 180 0.56 -8.79 40.42
C LYS A 180 0.00 -7.89 41.55
N GLY A 181 -0.25 -8.43 42.75
CA GLY A 181 -0.67 -7.68 43.94
C GLY A 181 -2.18 -7.40 44.06
N PHE A 182 -3.03 -8.06 43.27
CA PHE A 182 -4.49 -7.97 43.36
C PHE A 182 -5.08 -9.05 44.27
N THR A 183 -6.06 -8.67 45.06
CA THR A 183 -6.88 -9.58 45.87
C THR A 183 -7.90 -10.31 45.00
N ILE A 184 -8.45 -11.42 45.51
CA ILE A 184 -9.52 -12.17 44.83
C ILE A 184 -10.76 -11.28 44.60
N GLN A 185 -11.07 -10.36 45.51
CA GLN A 185 -12.20 -9.42 45.36
C GLN A 185 -11.98 -8.40 44.23
N GLU A 186 -10.76 -7.87 44.10
CA GLU A 186 -10.38 -6.97 43.00
C GLU A 186 -10.32 -7.70 41.65
N MET A 187 -9.86 -8.96 41.64
CA MET A 187 -9.89 -9.83 40.46
C MET A 187 -11.34 -10.05 39.98
N VAL A 188 -12.24 -10.48 40.86
CA VAL A 188 -13.67 -10.69 40.51
C VAL A 188 -14.32 -9.37 40.08
N ALA A 189 -13.94 -8.23 40.66
CA ALA A 189 -14.40 -6.93 40.20
C ALA A 189 -13.93 -6.66 38.76
N LEU A 190 -12.63 -6.81 38.47
CA LEU A 190 -12.07 -6.56 37.13
C LEU A 190 -12.64 -7.51 36.06
N SER A 191 -12.94 -8.77 36.39
CA SER A 191 -13.69 -9.67 35.50
C SER A 191 -15.07 -9.13 35.12
N GLY A 192 -15.68 -8.29 35.97
CA GLY A 192 -16.90 -7.55 35.67
C GLY A 192 -16.81 -6.64 34.43
N ALA A 193 -15.61 -6.34 33.91
CA ALA A 193 -15.43 -5.71 32.60
C ALA A 193 -16.11 -6.46 31.45
N HIS A 194 -16.34 -7.78 31.58
CA HIS A 194 -17.07 -8.60 30.63
C HIS A 194 -18.58 -8.27 30.53
N THR A 195 -19.11 -7.32 31.33
CA THR A 195 -20.45 -6.73 31.13
C THR A 195 -20.62 -6.05 29.76
N ILE A 196 -19.54 -5.69 29.07
CA ILE A 196 -19.58 -5.11 27.72
C ILE A 196 -18.63 -5.83 26.76
N GLY A 197 -18.91 -5.67 25.46
CA GLY A 197 -18.07 -6.20 24.40
C GLY A 197 -18.38 -7.64 24.02
N PHE A 198 -17.46 -8.27 23.30
CA PHE A 198 -17.66 -9.56 22.65
C PHE A 198 -16.40 -10.43 22.71
N SER A 199 -16.59 -11.74 22.53
CA SER A 199 -15.52 -12.73 22.35
C SER A 199 -15.72 -13.48 21.04
N HIS A 200 -14.62 -13.89 20.39
CA HIS A 200 -14.67 -14.68 19.16
C HIS A 200 -15.06 -16.14 19.46
N CYS A 201 -15.80 -16.78 18.55
CA CYS A 201 -16.26 -18.16 18.71
C CYS A 201 -15.12 -19.18 18.96
N LYS A 202 -13.90 -18.91 18.47
CA LYS A 202 -12.68 -19.71 18.74
C LYS A 202 -12.43 -19.89 20.25
N GLU A 203 -12.76 -18.88 21.06
CA GLU A 203 -12.37 -18.78 22.48
C GLU A 203 -13.25 -19.59 23.44
N PHE A 204 -14.43 -20.06 23.01
CA PHE A 204 -15.41 -20.75 23.87
C PHE A 204 -16.17 -21.92 23.19
N SER A 205 -16.11 -22.05 21.87
CA SER A 205 -16.92 -23.03 21.12
C SER A 205 -16.67 -24.49 21.55
N SER A 206 -15.44 -24.86 21.89
CA SER A 206 -15.08 -26.20 22.36
C SER A 206 -15.84 -26.60 23.62
N SER A 207 -15.96 -25.68 24.58
CA SER A 207 -16.59 -25.94 25.87
C SER A 207 -18.13 -25.96 25.72
N VAL A 208 -18.69 -25.12 24.85
CA VAL A 208 -20.14 -25.03 24.55
C VAL A 208 -20.77 -26.32 23.97
N TYR A 209 -19.98 -27.27 23.45
CA TYR A 209 -20.49 -28.59 23.02
C TYR A 209 -20.40 -29.68 24.10
N ASN A 210 -19.51 -29.53 25.09
CA ASN A 210 -19.15 -30.59 26.04
C ASN A 210 -19.52 -30.29 27.50
N ASP A 211 -19.68 -29.01 27.86
CA ASP A 211 -19.90 -28.55 29.23
C ASP A 211 -21.40 -28.52 29.61
N THR A 212 -21.69 -28.96 30.84
CA THR A 212 -23.03 -28.99 31.43
C THR A 212 -23.37 -27.75 32.26
N HIS A 213 -22.41 -26.83 32.49
CA HIS A 213 -22.63 -25.60 33.24
C HIS A 213 -23.36 -24.50 32.45
N TYR A 214 -23.36 -24.55 31.11
CA TYR A 214 -24.13 -23.64 30.26
C TYR A 214 -25.64 -23.90 30.37
N ASN A 215 -26.43 -22.83 30.36
CA ASN A 215 -27.88 -22.93 30.24
C ASN A 215 -28.25 -23.62 28.91
N PRO A 216 -29.03 -24.71 28.87
CA PRO A 216 -29.27 -25.48 27.65
C PRO A 216 -29.83 -24.66 26.47
N ARG A 217 -30.64 -23.63 26.75
CA ARG A 217 -31.18 -22.74 25.71
C ARG A 217 -30.16 -21.74 25.21
N PHE A 218 -29.24 -21.30 26.06
CA PHE A 218 -28.13 -20.41 25.70
C PHE A 218 -27.07 -21.17 24.91
N ALA A 219 -26.68 -22.36 25.34
CA ALA A 219 -25.79 -23.26 24.60
C ALA A 219 -26.29 -23.51 23.17
N GLN A 220 -27.57 -23.86 22.98
CA GLN A 220 -28.17 -24.00 21.64
C GLN A 220 -28.11 -22.70 20.82
N GLY A 221 -28.23 -21.53 21.47
CA GLY A 221 -28.03 -20.22 20.84
C GLY A 221 -26.59 -19.99 20.37
N LEU A 222 -25.60 -20.27 21.23
CA LEU A 222 -24.18 -20.15 20.93
C LEU A 222 -23.75 -21.14 19.83
N GLN A 223 -24.15 -22.41 19.91
CA GLN A 223 -23.89 -23.43 18.89
C GLN A 223 -24.45 -23.01 17.52
N LYS A 224 -25.62 -22.36 17.47
CA LYS A 224 -26.19 -21.82 16.23
C LYS A 224 -25.48 -20.55 15.75
N ALA A 225 -25.10 -19.64 16.64
CA ALA A 225 -24.39 -18.41 16.29
C ALA A 225 -22.97 -18.69 15.75
N CYS A 226 -22.29 -19.70 16.31
CA CYS A 226 -20.93 -20.09 15.96
C CYS A 226 -20.84 -21.23 14.93
N ALA A 227 -21.96 -21.74 14.36
CA ALA A 227 -21.96 -22.95 13.53
C ALA A 227 -20.97 -22.94 12.33
N ASP A 228 -20.66 -21.76 11.77
CA ASP A 228 -19.71 -21.58 10.67
C ASP A 228 -18.34 -20.99 11.10
N TYR A 229 -18.03 -20.92 12.40
CA TYR A 229 -16.79 -20.29 12.88
C TYR A 229 -15.49 -20.89 12.30
N PRO A 230 -15.38 -22.20 11.97
CA PRO A 230 -14.16 -22.73 11.34
C PRO A 230 -13.94 -22.22 9.91
N LYS A 231 -14.99 -21.67 9.27
CA LYS A 231 -14.93 -21.04 7.94
C LYS A 231 -14.83 -19.51 8.04
N ASN A 232 -15.32 -18.93 9.13
CA ASN A 232 -15.28 -17.50 9.41
C ASN A 232 -14.83 -17.22 10.86
N PRO A 233 -13.51 -17.08 11.11
CA PRO A 233 -12.99 -16.84 12.45
C PRO A 233 -13.37 -15.46 13.03
N THR A 234 -13.92 -14.55 12.23
CA THR A 234 -14.41 -13.24 12.71
C THR A 234 -15.72 -13.32 13.49
N LEU A 235 -16.44 -14.46 13.43
CA LEU A 235 -17.67 -14.65 14.20
C LEU A 235 -17.40 -14.50 15.71
N SER A 236 -18.28 -13.75 16.36
CA SER A 236 -18.18 -13.35 17.76
C SER A 236 -19.57 -13.17 18.37
N VAL A 237 -19.64 -13.26 19.69
CA VAL A 237 -20.88 -13.11 20.49
C VAL A 237 -20.60 -12.16 21.65
N PHE A 238 -21.60 -11.36 22.04
CA PHE A 238 -21.48 -10.47 23.20
C PHE A 238 -21.23 -11.24 24.50
N ASN A 239 -20.34 -10.71 25.33
CA ASN A 239 -19.96 -11.30 26.61
C ASN A 239 -21.13 -11.31 27.61
N ASP A 240 -21.93 -10.24 27.63
CA ASP A 240 -23.26 -10.20 28.25
C ASP A 240 -24.34 -10.16 27.16
N ILE A 241 -25.24 -11.15 27.14
CA ILE A 241 -26.34 -11.24 26.16
C ILE A 241 -27.60 -10.45 26.59
N MET A 242 -27.68 -10.02 27.85
CA MET A 242 -28.81 -9.30 28.43
C MET A 242 -28.64 -7.78 28.32
N THR A 243 -27.42 -7.26 28.53
CA THR A 243 -27.09 -5.82 28.51
C THR A 243 -25.80 -5.50 27.72
N PRO A 244 -25.59 -6.04 26.49
CA PRO A 244 -24.31 -6.04 25.76
C PRO A 244 -23.61 -4.67 25.57
N ASN A 245 -24.38 -3.58 25.57
CA ASN A 245 -23.93 -2.21 25.35
C ASN A 245 -24.12 -1.31 26.59
N LYS A 246 -24.21 -1.89 27.80
CA LYS A 246 -24.33 -1.15 29.06
C LYS A 246 -23.43 -1.77 30.12
N PHE A 247 -22.64 -0.93 30.78
CA PHE A 247 -21.78 -1.36 31.89
C PHE A 247 -22.62 -1.41 33.16
N ASP A 248 -22.97 -2.61 33.64
CA ASP A 248 -23.74 -2.82 34.87
C ASP A 248 -23.40 -4.17 35.54
N ASN A 249 -24.18 -4.58 36.55
CA ASN A 249 -23.92 -5.83 37.27
C ASN A 249 -24.62 -7.07 36.67
N MET A 250 -25.28 -6.94 35.50
CA MET A 250 -26.03 -8.04 34.88
C MET A 250 -25.14 -9.24 34.58
N TYR A 251 -23.86 -9.00 34.25
CA TYR A 251 -22.83 -10.04 34.12
C TYR A 251 -22.80 -10.99 35.33
N PHE A 252 -22.70 -10.43 36.55
CA PHE A 252 -22.71 -11.23 37.78
C PHE A 252 -24.08 -11.86 38.07
N GLN A 253 -25.18 -11.24 37.63
CA GLN A 253 -26.51 -11.86 37.66
C GLN A 253 -26.66 -13.00 36.64
N ASN A 254 -25.80 -13.07 35.61
CA ASN A 254 -25.88 -14.04 34.51
C ASN A 254 -25.08 -15.32 34.79
N LEU A 255 -23.92 -15.21 35.47
CA LEU A 255 -23.12 -16.37 35.89
C LEU A 255 -23.94 -17.48 36.62
N PRO A 256 -24.73 -17.20 37.68
CA PRO A 256 -25.52 -18.23 38.37
C PRO A 256 -26.66 -18.85 37.54
N LYS A 257 -26.97 -18.29 36.37
CA LYS A 257 -28.01 -18.78 35.45
C LYS A 257 -27.46 -19.70 34.35
N GLY A 258 -26.13 -19.90 34.30
CA GLY A 258 -25.43 -20.55 33.18
C GLY A 258 -25.35 -19.68 31.93
N LEU A 259 -25.20 -18.36 32.11
CA LEU A 259 -25.18 -17.35 31.03
C LEU A 259 -23.87 -16.54 30.96
N GLY A 260 -22.76 -17.05 31.54
CA GLY A 260 -21.42 -16.54 31.23
C GLY A 260 -20.98 -17.02 29.83
N LEU A 261 -20.07 -16.31 29.15
CA LEU A 261 -19.66 -16.69 27.79
C LEU A 261 -18.40 -17.56 27.78
N LEU A 262 -17.46 -17.29 28.68
CA LEU A 262 -16.16 -17.97 28.75
C LEU A 262 -16.14 -19.03 29.87
N GLU A 263 -15.21 -19.97 29.77
CA GLU A 263 -14.98 -20.98 30.82
C GLU A 263 -14.47 -20.34 32.12
N SER A 264 -13.61 -19.32 31.99
CA SER A 264 -13.19 -18.45 33.09
C SER A 264 -14.34 -17.72 33.78
N ASP A 265 -15.37 -17.29 33.05
CA ASP A 265 -16.57 -16.65 33.63
C ASP A 265 -17.34 -17.63 34.52
N HIS A 266 -17.57 -18.86 34.04
CA HIS A 266 -18.20 -19.92 34.82
C HIS A 266 -17.37 -20.29 36.05
N GLY A 267 -16.04 -20.30 35.92
CA GLY A 267 -15.09 -20.50 37.01
C GLY A 267 -15.28 -19.52 38.17
N LEU A 268 -15.71 -18.27 37.92
CA LEU A 268 -15.91 -17.26 38.98
C LEU A 268 -17.09 -17.61 39.90
N TYR A 269 -18.13 -18.26 39.39
CA TYR A 269 -19.28 -18.70 40.19
C TYR A 269 -19.11 -20.12 40.73
N ASN A 270 -18.39 -21.00 40.02
CA ASN A 270 -18.17 -22.38 40.42
C ASN A 270 -17.09 -22.52 41.51
N ASP A 271 -16.06 -21.66 41.54
CA ASP A 271 -15.01 -21.71 42.57
C ASP A 271 -15.51 -21.10 43.91
N PRO A 272 -15.44 -21.84 45.04
CA PRO A 272 -15.91 -21.35 46.34
C PRO A 272 -15.23 -20.07 46.84
N ARG A 273 -14.05 -19.71 46.32
CA ARG A 273 -13.27 -18.54 46.74
C ARG A 273 -13.75 -17.24 46.07
N THR A 274 -14.30 -17.34 44.87
CA THR A 274 -14.78 -16.20 44.07
C THR A 274 -16.29 -16.01 44.15
N ARG A 275 -17.05 -17.11 44.28
CA ARG A 275 -18.52 -17.11 44.35
C ARG A 275 -19.13 -16.09 45.32
N PRO A 276 -18.63 -15.88 46.55
CA PRO A 276 -19.20 -14.89 47.47
C PRO A 276 -19.16 -13.46 46.94
N PHE A 277 -18.12 -13.11 46.18
CA PHE A 277 -17.99 -11.79 45.56
C PHE A 277 -18.90 -11.66 44.32
N VAL A 278 -19.03 -12.72 43.51
CA VAL A 278 -20.02 -12.77 42.41
C VAL A 278 -21.44 -12.55 42.94
N GLU A 279 -21.82 -13.27 44.00
CA GLU A 279 -23.13 -13.10 44.63
C GLU A 279 -23.34 -11.70 45.22
N MET A 280 -22.31 -11.09 45.80
CA MET A 280 -22.37 -9.73 46.33
C MET A 280 -22.59 -8.71 45.21
N TYR A 281 -21.79 -8.77 44.13
CA TYR A 281 -21.91 -7.88 42.99
C TYR A 281 -23.22 -8.08 42.21
N ALA A 282 -23.74 -9.31 42.12
CA ALA A 282 -25.05 -9.60 41.53
C ALA A 282 -26.21 -8.96 42.32
N LYS A 283 -26.08 -8.83 43.65
CA LYS A 283 -27.08 -8.24 44.54
C LYS A 283 -26.97 -6.71 44.63
N ASP A 284 -25.76 -6.14 44.50
CA ASP A 284 -25.52 -4.69 44.62
C ASP A 284 -24.57 -4.15 43.52
N GLN A 285 -25.15 -3.42 42.56
CA GLN A 285 -24.41 -2.74 41.49
C GLN A 285 -23.52 -1.59 42.03
N ASN A 286 -23.91 -0.90 43.09
CA ASN A 286 -23.10 0.18 43.66
C ASN A 286 -21.83 -0.38 44.31
N LYS A 287 -21.95 -1.54 44.99
CA LYS A 287 -20.80 -2.26 45.54
C LYS A 287 -19.86 -2.75 44.45
N PHE A 288 -20.39 -3.30 43.35
CA PHE A 288 -19.59 -3.60 42.15
C PHE A 288 -18.88 -2.35 41.62
N PHE A 289 -19.60 -1.26 41.38
CA PHE A 289 -19.06 -0.04 40.80
C PHE A 289 -17.95 0.59 41.66
N HIS A 290 -18.13 0.64 42.98
CA HIS A 290 -17.11 1.13 43.92
C HIS A 290 -15.84 0.26 43.93
N ASP A 291 -15.99 -1.07 43.94
CA ASP A 291 -14.85 -1.99 43.99
C ASP A 291 -14.14 -2.06 42.62
N PHE A 292 -14.87 -1.99 41.51
CA PHE A 292 -14.32 -1.87 40.15
C PHE A 292 -13.54 -0.58 39.96
N ALA A 293 -14.09 0.57 40.39
CA ALA A 293 -13.39 1.86 40.34
C ALA A 293 -12.03 1.78 41.05
N LYS A 294 -12.00 1.25 42.28
CA LYS A 294 -10.76 1.09 43.05
C LYS A 294 -9.78 0.10 42.43
N ALA A 295 -10.28 -1.01 41.88
CA ALA A 295 -9.44 -1.97 41.17
C ALA A 295 -8.85 -1.38 39.87
N MET A 296 -9.59 -0.54 39.15
CA MET A 296 -9.13 0.18 37.95
C MET A 296 -8.14 1.31 38.29
N GLU A 297 -8.35 2.06 39.37
CA GLU A 297 -7.37 3.05 39.86
C GLU A 297 -6.04 2.35 40.22
N LYS A 298 -6.10 1.24 40.97
CA LYS A 298 -4.95 0.40 41.31
C LYS A 298 -4.27 -0.22 40.09
N LEU A 299 -5.05 -0.72 39.13
CA LEU A 299 -4.53 -1.22 37.85
C LEU A 299 -3.79 -0.14 37.09
N SER A 300 -4.34 1.08 37.04
CA SER A 300 -3.76 2.22 36.30
C SER A 300 -2.37 2.66 36.79
N VAL A 301 -1.95 2.23 38.00
CA VAL A 301 -0.63 2.51 38.59
C VAL A 301 0.24 1.26 38.71
N HIS A 302 -0.19 0.11 38.18
CA HIS A 302 0.63 -1.10 38.17
C HIS A 302 1.86 -0.95 37.25
N GLY A 303 3.02 -1.41 37.72
CA GLY A 303 4.28 -1.51 36.96
C GLY A 303 4.85 -0.22 36.31
N ILE A 304 4.28 0.95 36.60
CA ILE A 304 4.55 2.23 35.91
C ILE A 304 6.04 2.63 35.89
N LYS A 305 6.52 3.09 34.73
CA LYS A 305 7.92 3.47 34.51
C LYS A 305 8.18 4.94 34.83
N THR A 306 8.42 5.27 36.11
CA THR A 306 8.77 6.64 36.54
C THR A 306 10.27 6.95 36.33
N GLY A 307 10.61 7.52 35.17
CA GLY A 307 11.76 8.41 34.97
C GLY A 307 13.20 7.87 35.03
N ARG A 308 13.50 6.68 35.59
CA ARG A 308 14.92 6.31 35.87
C ARG A 308 15.39 4.84 35.74
N ARG A 309 14.61 3.91 35.18
CA ARG A 309 15.07 2.51 34.95
C ARG A 309 14.62 1.95 33.59
N VAL A 310 15.52 2.00 32.60
CA VAL A 310 15.42 1.37 31.26
C VAL A 310 16.85 1.04 30.75
N LYS A 311 17.64 0.27 31.50
CA LYS A 311 19.03 -0.08 31.10
C LYS A 311 19.60 -1.43 31.55
N ASP A 312 18.93 -2.17 32.43
CA ASP A 312 19.56 -3.23 33.22
C ASP A 312 18.86 -4.60 33.08
N LEU A 313 18.44 -4.97 31.86
CA LEU A 313 17.77 -6.26 31.54
C LEU A 313 18.15 -6.80 30.13
N ASP A 314 19.44 -6.76 29.77
CA ASP A 314 19.96 -7.22 28.47
C ASP A 314 20.88 -8.47 28.54
N ASN A 315 20.94 -9.16 29.69
CA ASN A 315 21.65 -10.44 29.88
C ASN A 315 20.68 -11.55 30.34
N GLU A 316 21.09 -12.80 30.15
CA GLU A 316 20.39 -14.05 30.55
C GLU A 316 19.12 -14.41 29.73
N ALA A 317 19.32 -14.81 28.46
CA ALA A 317 18.47 -15.77 27.73
C ALA A 317 19.16 -16.25 26.42
N SER A 318 19.97 -17.30 26.52
CA SER A 318 20.58 -18.04 25.40
C SER A 318 20.78 -19.49 25.83
N GLU A 319 20.84 -20.43 24.88
CA GLU A 319 20.67 -21.90 25.08
C GLU A 319 19.19 -22.24 25.45
N GLU A 320 18.52 -23.26 24.89
CA GLU A 320 18.92 -24.42 24.06
C GLU A 320 17.74 -24.85 23.13
N GLY A 321 18.00 -25.66 22.09
CA GLY A 321 16.96 -26.44 21.37
C GLY A 321 16.84 -26.23 19.85
N GLU A 322 17.32 -27.21 19.05
CA GLU A 322 17.10 -27.36 17.61
C GLU A 322 16.43 -28.73 17.31
N GLU A 323 15.52 -28.82 16.32
CA GLU A 323 15.09 -30.03 15.59
C GLU A 323 14.12 -29.61 14.43
N GLU A 324 14.37 -29.99 13.16
CA GLU A 324 13.62 -29.58 11.92
C GLU A 324 13.62 -30.74 10.86
N GLU A 325 12.77 -30.81 9.81
CA GLU A 325 11.74 -29.88 9.30
C GLU A 325 10.27 -30.38 9.47
N GLU A 326 9.60 -31.24 8.68
CA GLU A 326 9.75 -31.86 7.35
C GLU A 326 8.31 -32.08 6.74
N GLU A 327 8.09 -32.91 5.69
CA GLU A 327 6.89 -32.84 4.82
C GLU A 327 6.11 -34.16 4.56
N GLU A 328 4.82 -34.05 4.20
CA GLU A 328 4.23 -34.87 3.11
C GLU A 328 3.02 -34.17 2.43
N GLU A 329 3.09 -33.92 1.11
CA GLU A 329 1.97 -33.43 0.27
C GLU A 329 1.31 -34.57 -0.51
N MET A 330 -0.02 -34.57 -0.67
CA MET A 330 -0.65 -35.07 -1.90
C MET A 330 -2.10 -34.61 -2.12
N GLY A 331 -2.53 -34.48 -3.39
CA GLY A 331 -3.97 -34.53 -3.75
C GLY A 331 -4.61 -33.37 -4.56
N ASN A 332 -3.88 -32.67 -5.43
CA ASN A 332 -4.44 -31.58 -6.24
C ASN A 332 -5.09 -32.04 -7.57
N ARG A 333 -6.39 -31.74 -7.81
CA ARG A 333 -6.97 -31.55 -9.17
C ARG A 333 -8.41 -31.01 -9.20
N SER A 334 -8.59 -29.78 -9.74
CA SER A 334 -9.47 -29.48 -10.92
C SER A 334 -9.93 -28.00 -11.00
N LYS A 335 -9.19 -27.16 -11.75
CA LYS A 335 -9.64 -25.82 -12.16
C LYS A 335 -10.18 -25.81 -13.60
N VAL A 336 -11.50 -25.89 -13.80
CA VAL A 336 -12.20 -25.20 -14.94
C VAL A 336 -13.65 -24.87 -14.55
N LYS A 337 -13.89 -23.84 -13.71
CA LYS A 337 -15.24 -23.29 -13.46
C LYS A 337 -15.26 -21.89 -12.80
N SER A 338 -14.26 -21.05 -13.10
CA SER A 338 -13.96 -19.83 -12.32
C SER A 338 -13.79 -18.54 -13.14
N LYS A 339 -14.80 -18.18 -13.95
CA LYS A 339 -15.02 -16.78 -14.39
C LYS A 339 -16.47 -16.31 -14.21
N LYS A 340 -17.48 -17.12 -14.59
CA LYS A 340 -18.92 -16.82 -14.38
C LYS A 340 -19.40 -16.78 -12.90
N LYS A 341 -18.50 -16.87 -11.90
CA LYS A 341 -18.87 -16.81 -10.47
C LYS A 341 -18.81 -15.39 -9.90
N ALA A 342 -17.80 -14.58 -10.27
CA ALA A 342 -17.51 -13.29 -9.64
C ALA A 342 -18.65 -12.26 -9.78
N ALA A 343 -19.15 -12.02 -11.00
CA ALA A 343 -20.27 -11.10 -11.24
C ALA A 343 -21.54 -11.49 -10.46
N LYS A 344 -21.86 -12.79 -10.44
CA LYS A 344 -22.99 -13.33 -9.67
C LYS A 344 -22.79 -13.21 -8.16
N GLU A 345 -21.55 -13.22 -7.67
CA GLU A 345 -21.22 -13.01 -6.25
C GLU A 345 -21.41 -11.52 -5.86
N HIS A 346 -21.03 -10.57 -6.72
CA HIS A 346 -21.22 -9.13 -6.52
C HIS A 346 -22.72 -8.71 -6.58
N LYS A 347 -23.48 -9.20 -7.56
CA LYS A 347 -24.93 -8.94 -7.69
C LYS A 347 -25.71 -9.42 -6.45
N ASN A 348 -25.28 -10.53 -5.83
CA ASN A 348 -25.80 -11.02 -4.55
C ASN A 348 -25.33 -10.20 -3.33
N GLN A 349 -24.21 -9.48 -3.39
CA GLN A 349 -23.76 -8.58 -2.32
C GLN A 349 -24.59 -7.29 -2.29
N LEU A 350 -24.87 -6.70 -3.46
CA LEU A 350 -25.75 -5.51 -3.57
C LEU A 350 -27.17 -5.79 -3.05
N GLN A 351 -27.78 -6.91 -3.44
CA GLN A 351 -29.09 -7.32 -2.91
C GLN A 351 -29.07 -7.60 -1.40
N ARG A 352 -27.93 -8.06 -0.85
CA ARG A 352 -27.73 -8.21 0.61
C ARG A 352 -27.48 -6.90 1.33
N LEU A 353 -27.01 -5.86 0.65
CA LEU A 353 -26.88 -4.50 1.20
C LEU A 353 -28.27 -3.89 1.36
N GLN A 354 -29.07 -3.89 0.29
CA GLN A 354 -30.46 -3.42 0.27
C GLN A 354 -31.34 -4.07 1.34
N ALA A 355 -31.13 -5.37 1.62
CA ALA A 355 -31.89 -6.12 2.62
C ALA A 355 -31.33 -6.03 4.06
N LYS A 356 -30.14 -5.44 4.25
CA LYS A 356 -29.53 -5.23 5.59
C LYS A 356 -29.69 -3.80 6.10
N ASP A 357 -29.54 -2.83 5.21
CA ASP A 357 -29.57 -1.41 5.53
C ASP A 357 -30.28 -0.64 4.41
N PRO A 358 -31.62 -0.49 4.51
CA PRO A 358 -32.40 0.21 3.51
C PRO A 358 -32.06 1.70 3.43
N GLU A 359 -31.74 2.35 4.56
CA GLU A 359 -31.38 3.78 4.59
C GLU A 359 -30.00 4.02 3.97
N PHE A 360 -29.00 3.18 4.24
CA PHE A 360 -27.69 3.30 3.58
C PHE A 360 -27.76 2.96 2.08
N TYR A 361 -28.62 2.01 1.67
CA TYR A 361 -28.88 1.76 0.25
C TYR A 361 -29.61 2.93 -0.43
N GLN A 362 -30.55 3.58 0.26
CA GLN A 362 -31.21 4.81 -0.18
C GLN A 362 -30.20 5.97 -0.30
N TYR A 363 -29.32 6.14 0.70
CA TYR A 363 -28.25 7.14 0.74
C TYR A 363 -27.23 6.95 -0.39
N LEU A 364 -26.80 5.71 -0.66
CA LEU A 364 -25.98 5.39 -1.84
C LEU A 364 -26.69 5.77 -3.14
N LYS A 365 -28.02 5.55 -3.23
CA LYS A 365 -28.80 5.91 -4.41
C LYS A 365 -28.98 7.43 -4.57
N GLU A 366 -29.06 8.19 -3.48
CA GLU A 366 -29.22 9.65 -3.51
C GLU A 366 -27.89 10.42 -3.65
N HIS A 367 -26.74 9.80 -3.33
CA HIS A 367 -25.42 10.45 -3.35
C HIS A 367 -24.37 9.87 -4.31
N ASP A 368 -24.43 8.59 -4.68
CA ASP A 368 -23.39 7.93 -5.51
C ASP A 368 -23.99 6.80 -6.37
N GLU A 369 -25.02 7.11 -7.16
CA GLU A 369 -25.81 6.13 -7.93
C GLU A 369 -24.97 5.34 -8.97
N GLU A 370 -23.80 5.87 -9.38
CA GLU A 370 -22.81 5.19 -10.24
C GLU A 370 -22.25 3.90 -9.59
N LEU A 371 -22.27 3.76 -8.25
CA LEU A 371 -21.84 2.54 -7.55
C LEU A 371 -22.89 1.41 -7.52
N LEU A 372 -24.15 1.71 -7.86
CA LEU A 372 -25.26 0.74 -7.84
C LEU A 372 -25.57 0.15 -9.22
N GLN A 373 -25.16 0.82 -10.30
CA GLN A 373 -25.46 0.41 -11.68
C GLN A 373 -24.26 -0.30 -12.33
N PHE A 374 -24.13 -1.61 -12.08
CA PHE A 374 -23.31 -2.51 -12.89
C PHE A 374 -24.23 -3.40 -13.75
N THR A 375 -24.41 -3.06 -15.02
CA THR A 375 -24.94 -3.98 -16.04
C THR A 375 -23.83 -4.91 -16.54
N ASP A 376 -24.20 -6.02 -17.18
CA ASP A 376 -23.26 -7.08 -17.59
C ASP A 376 -22.53 -6.74 -18.92
N GLU A 377 -22.48 -5.45 -19.32
CA GLU A 377 -21.96 -4.92 -20.59
C GLU A 377 -20.54 -4.31 -20.51
N ASP A 378 -20.01 -4.01 -19.31
CA ASP A 378 -18.66 -3.41 -19.08
C ASP A 378 -17.46 -4.31 -19.52
N ILE A 379 -17.67 -5.37 -20.31
CA ILE A 379 -16.63 -6.28 -20.83
C ILE A 379 -16.90 -6.73 -22.29
N GLU A 380 -17.37 -5.84 -23.17
CA GLU A 380 -17.07 -5.87 -24.61
C GLU A 380 -17.32 -4.46 -25.20
N GLU A 381 -16.86 -4.21 -26.45
CA GLU A 381 -16.95 -2.94 -27.22
C GLU A 381 -16.13 -1.74 -26.65
N ASP A 382 -15.44 -0.87 -27.42
CA ASP A 382 -15.07 -0.77 -28.85
C ASP A 382 -16.15 -1.11 -29.89
N VAL A 383 -16.91 -0.08 -30.30
CA VAL A 383 -17.97 -0.08 -31.34
C VAL A 383 -19.21 -0.87 -30.88
N ASP A 384 -20.33 -0.23 -30.56
CA ASP A 384 -21.03 0.65 -31.53
C ASP A 384 -21.72 1.92 -30.96
N THR A 385 -22.29 2.74 -31.85
CA THR A 385 -23.12 3.92 -31.48
C THR A 385 -24.61 3.61 -31.47
N ASP A 386 -25.30 3.88 -30.35
CA ASP A 386 -26.70 4.27 -30.45
C ASP A 386 -27.20 5.21 -29.33
N VAL A 387 -28.24 5.98 -29.63
CA VAL A 387 -28.78 7.06 -28.77
C VAL A 387 -30.28 6.88 -28.59
N ASP A 388 -30.70 6.44 -27.40
CA ASP A 388 -32.14 6.27 -27.06
C ASP A 388 -32.70 7.43 -26.21
N ASP A 389 -33.97 7.78 -26.42
CA ASP A 389 -34.54 9.11 -26.19
C ASP A 389 -35.63 9.17 -25.09
N ALA A 390 -35.35 9.91 -24.03
CA ALA A 390 -36.19 10.03 -22.84
C ALA A 390 -36.91 11.40 -22.74
N LYS A 391 -37.99 11.53 -23.51
CA LYS A 391 -38.95 12.67 -23.54
C LYS A 391 -39.31 13.22 -22.15
N MET A 392 -39.12 14.54 -21.94
CA MET A 392 -39.85 15.27 -20.91
C MET A 392 -41.25 15.65 -21.40
N GLN A 393 -42.29 15.26 -20.67
CA GLN A 393 -43.63 15.81 -20.83
C GLN A 393 -43.73 17.20 -20.19
N VAL A 394 -44.43 18.12 -20.86
CA VAL A 394 -45.00 19.33 -20.25
C VAL A 394 -46.43 19.43 -20.73
N ASP A 395 -47.37 19.51 -19.79
CA ASP A 395 -48.80 19.55 -20.05
C ASP A 395 -49.23 21.01 -20.24
N GLU A 396 -49.84 21.35 -21.38
CA GLU A 396 -50.86 22.40 -21.41
C GLU A 396 -51.88 22.14 -22.54
N LYS A 397 -53.16 22.37 -22.25
CA LYS A 397 -54.28 22.09 -23.14
C LYS A 397 -54.79 23.39 -23.76
N ILE A 398 -55.23 23.35 -25.03
CA ILE A 398 -56.54 23.88 -25.46
C ILE A 398 -56.86 23.50 -26.93
N ARG A 399 -58.06 22.91 -27.12
CA ARG A 399 -58.93 22.83 -28.32
C ARG A 399 -58.34 23.04 -29.73
N GLY A 400 -58.10 21.93 -30.45
CA GLY A 400 -59.07 21.36 -31.40
C GLY A 400 -59.37 22.06 -32.75
N ASN A 401 -59.10 21.34 -33.84
CA ASN A 401 -60.08 21.02 -34.91
C ASN A 401 -59.49 19.98 -35.88
N ASP A 402 -60.34 19.11 -36.45
CA ASP A 402 -59.98 18.19 -37.54
C ASP A 402 -60.04 18.87 -38.91
N ILE A 403 -59.16 18.49 -39.84
CA ILE A 403 -59.35 18.39 -41.31
C ILE A 403 -58.01 17.89 -41.95
N PRO A 404 -58.05 17.02 -42.98
CA PRO A 404 -56.85 16.31 -43.45
C PRO A 404 -56.03 17.03 -44.54
N GLU A 405 -54.77 16.57 -44.65
CA GLU A 405 -53.89 16.51 -45.84
C GLU A 405 -54.01 17.57 -46.95
N LYS A 406 -52.94 18.38 -47.10
CA LYS A 406 -52.42 18.78 -48.41
C LYS A 406 -50.89 18.76 -48.43
N GLU A 407 -50.33 18.39 -49.57
CA GLU A 407 -48.89 18.34 -49.82
C GLU A 407 -48.30 19.76 -50.02
N GLU A 408 -47.20 20.07 -49.34
CA GLU A 408 -46.25 21.08 -49.82
C GLU A 408 -44.80 20.58 -49.65
N LYS A 409 -43.95 20.87 -50.64
CA LYS A 409 -42.58 20.34 -50.75
C LYS A 409 -41.62 21.13 -49.86
N SER A 410 -41.06 20.51 -48.82
CA SER A 410 -39.99 21.12 -48.02
C SER A 410 -38.61 20.93 -48.68
N SER A 411 -37.83 22.01 -48.74
CA SER A 411 -36.52 22.06 -49.39
C SER A 411 -35.40 21.51 -48.49
N LYS A 412 -34.43 20.79 -49.06
CA LYS A 412 -33.20 20.39 -48.37
C LYS A 412 -32.36 21.62 -47.98
N ASN A 413 -32.25 21.92 -46.69
CA ASN A 413 -31.52 23.08 -46.18
C ASN A 413 -30.00 22.80 -46.05
N MET A 414 -29.26 22.96 -47.14
CA MET A 414 -27.79 22.86 -47.12
C MET A 414 -27.16 24.11 -46.48
N ILE A 415 -26.27 23.93 -45.50
CA ILE A 415 -25.52 25.04 -44.88
C ILE A 415 -24.38 25.46 -45.82
N THR A 416 -24.50 26.65 -46.44
CA THR A 416 -23.45 27.19 -47.32
C THR A 416 -22.40 28.00 -46.56
N THR A 417 -21.23 28.18 -47.17
CA THR A 417 -20.14 29.03 -46.65
C THR A 417 -20.62 30.46 -46.35
N ASP A 418 -21.45 31.03 -47.23
CA ASP A 418 -21.93 32.42 -47.13
C ASP A 418 -22.89 32.61 -45.96
N MET A 419 -23.69 31.59 -45.62
CA MET A 419 -24.52 31.60 -44.41
C MET A 419 -23.64 31.64 -43.15
N VAL A 420 -22.56 30.86 -43.12
CA VAL A 420 -21.60 30.86 -42.01
C VAL A 420 -20.88 32.20 -41.92
N ASP A 421 -20.40 32.79 -43.02
CA ASP A 421 -19.77 34.12 -43.01
C ASP A 421 -20.73 35.22 -42.55
N SER A 422 -21.99 35.18 -43.01
CA SER A 422 -23.04 36.10 -42.57
C SER A 422 -23.30 36.01 -41.06
N TRP A 423 -23.33 34.80 -40.49
CA TRP A 423 -23.44 34.60 -39.04
C TRP A 423 -22.18 35.07 -38.31
N CYS A 424 -20.99 34.67 -38.74
CA CYS A 424 -19.71 35.05 -38.13
C CYS A 424 -19.47 36.58 -38.14
N LYS A 425 -19.91 37.27 -39.20
CA LYS A 425 -19.91 38.73 -39.27
C LYS A 425 -20.96 39.34 -38.34
N SER A 426 -22.20 38.87 -38.40
CA SER A 426 -23.30 39.35 -37.54
C SER A 426 -23.04 39.19 -36.04
N VAL A 427 -22.33 38.11 -35.65
CA VAL A 427 -21.92 37.87 -34.26
C VAL A 427 -20.86 38.89 -33.83
N ARG A 428 -19.84 39.16 -34.65
CA ARG A 428 -18.77 40.13 -34.32
C ARG A 428 -19.24 41.58 -34.35
N GLU A 429 -20.16 41.95 -35.23
CA GLU A 429 -20.60 43.35 -35.39
C GLU A 429 -21.80 43.74 -34.51
N ASN A 430 -22.72 42.82 -34.20
CA ASN A 430 -24.03 43.15 -33.63
C ASN A 430 -24.38 42.39 -32.34
N GLY A 431 -23.63 41.35 -31.93
CA GLY A 431 -23.90 40.59 -30.70
C GLY A 431 -25.28 39.89 -30.60
N LYS A 432 -26.03 39.82 -31.70
CA LYS A 432 -27.43 39.34 -31.72
C LYS A 432 -27.51 37.85 -31.43
N ILE A 433 -28.40 37.46 -30.52
CA ILE A 433 -28.56 36.06 -30.07
C ILE A 433 -29.07 35.08 -31.16
N GLY A 434 -29.71 35.60 -32.21
CA GLY A 434 -30.20 34.80 -33.34
C GLY A 434 -29.06 34.09 -34.09
N PRO A 435 -28.12 34.83 -34.70
CA PRO A 435 -26.89 34.29 -35.27
C PRO A 435 -26.13 33.32 -34.36
N VAL A 436 -26.00 33.63 -33.06
CA VAL A 436 -25.34 32.74 -32.08
C VAL A 436 -26.07 31.39 -31.97
N ARG A 437 -27.41 31.37 -31.96
CA ARG A 437 -28.20 30.12 -31.95
C ARG A 437 -28.07 29.33 -33.24
N SER A 438 -28.07 29.99 -34.40
CA SER A 438 -27.86 29.32 -35.70
C SER A 438 -26.47 28.69 -35.79
N LEU A 439 -25.44 29.44 -35.38
CA LEU A 439 -24.07 28.96 -35.30
C LEU A 439 -23.91 27.79 -34.31
N MET A 440 -24.58 27.84 -33.15
CA MET A 440 -24.59 26.74 -32.18
C MET A 440 -25.30 25.48 -32.70
N LYS A 441 -26.34 25.61 -33.53
CA LYS A 441 -26.94 24.46 -34.23
C LYS A 441 -25.96 23.87 -35.24
N ALA A 442 -25.33 24.70 -36.07
CA ALA A 442 -24.32 24.27 -37.03
C ALA A 442 -23.10 23.63 -36.34
N PHE A 443 -22.72 24.11 -35.16
CA PHE A 443 -21.70 23.48 -34.31
C PHE A 443 -22.13 22.11 -33.80
N ARG A 444 -23.36 21.93 -33.28
CA ARG A 444 -23.85 20.59 -32.89
C ARG A 444 -23.82 19.62 -34.08
N ILE A 445 -24.29 20.04 -35.26
CA ILE A 445 -24.28 19.19 -36.47
C ILE A 445 -22.84 18.83 -36.88
N ALA A 446 -21.89 19.78 -36.81
CA ALA A 446 -20.49 19.51 -37.07
C ALA A 446 -19.84 18.63 -35.99
N CYS A 447 -20.30 18.69 -34.74
CA CYS A 447 -19.74 17.90 -33.65
C CYS A 447 -20.12 16.42 -33.74
N HIS A 448 -21.34 16.12 -34.17
CA HIS A 448 -21.88 14.76 -34.35
C HIS A 448 -21.82 14.33 -35.82
N TYR A 449 -20.81 14.80 -36.56
CA TYR A 449 -20.66 14.53 -37.99
C TYR A 449 -19.99 13.17 -38.20
N GLY A 450 -20.80 12.10 -38.28
CA GLY A 450 -20.34 10.72 -38.45
C GLY A 450 -20.61 9.79 -37.27
N ASP A 451 -21.41 10.21 -36.28
CA ASP A 451 -22.09 9.27 -35.38
C ASP A 451 -23.24 8.62 -36.18
N ASP A 452 -23.23 7.29 -36.35
CA ASP A 452 -24.26 6.54 -37.08
C ASP A 452 -25.47 6.14 -36.18
N SER A 453 -25.56 6.69 -34.96
CA SER A 453 -26.68 6.49 -34.02
C SER A 453 -28.03 6.88 -34.64
N GLY A 454 -29.00 5.98 -34.59
CA GLY A 454 -29.94 5.78 -35.69
C GLY A 454 -31.41 6.09 -35.46
N ASP A 455 -31.83 7.09 -34.65
CA ASP A 455 -33.28 7.38 -34.53
C ASP A 455 -33.77 8.84 -34.31
N ASP A 456 -32.92 9.90 -34.35
CA ASP A 456 -33.41 11.30 -34.34
C ASP A 456 -33.88 11.73 -35.76
N PRO A 457 -35.19 11.99 -36.01
CA PRO A 457 -35.68 12.37 -37.34
C PRO A 457 -35.14 13.72 -37.84
N SER A 458 -34.58 14.56 -36.96
CA SER A 458 -34.01 15.87 -37.30
C SER A 458 -32.60 15.80 -37.90
N MET A 459 -31.92 14.64 -37.83
CA MET A 459 -30.54 14.46 -38.31
C MET A 459 -30.43 13.87 -39.73
N LYS A 460 -31.54 13.62 -40.43
CA LYS A 460 -31.53 13.06 -41.80
C LYS A 460 -31.00 14.04 -42.86
N PHE A 461 -29.68 13.97 -43.06
CA PHE A 461 -28.87 14.47 -44.19
C PHE A 461 -28.76 15.99 -44.37
N THR A 462 -27.70 16.58 -43.81
CA THR A 462 -27.09 17.82 -44.32
C THR A 462 -25.62 17.57 -44.63
N ILE A 463 -25.28 17.40 -45.92
CA ILE A 463 -23.89 17.23 -46.35
C ILE A 463 -23.16 18.57 -46.12
N MET A 464 -22.13 18.55 -45.29
CA MET A 464 -21.26 19.70 -45.03
C MET A 464 -19.95 19.53 -45.78
N SER A 465 -19.50 20.56 -46.51
CA SER A 465 -18.16 20.50 -47.12
C SER A 465 -17.08 20.62 -46.04
N SER A 466 -15.92 20.01 -46.28
CA SER A 466 -14.78 20.05 -45.34
C SER A 466 -14.32 21.48 -45.02
N SER A 467 -14.50 22.41 -45.97
CA SER A 467 -14.24 23.84 -45.76
C SER A 467 -15.25 24.51 -44.83
N VAL A 468 -16.54 24.16 -44.93
CA VAL A 468 -17.59 24.65 -44.01
C VAL A 468 -17.42 24.05 -42.61
N PHE A 469 -17.13 22.74 -42.50
CA PHE A 469 -16.82 22.07 -41.23
C PHE A 469 -15.65 22.74 -40.51
N ASN A 470 -14.48 22.86 -41.16
CA ASN A 470 -13.29 23.45 -40.55
C ASN A 470 -13.50 24.92 -40.16
N LYS A 471 -14.28 25.67 -40.95
CA LYS A 471 -14.61 27.08 -40.68
C LYS A 471 -15.52 27.25 -39.46
N ILE A 472 -16.53 26.38 -39.31
CA ILE A 472 -17.40 26.36 -38.12
C ILE A 472 -16.60 25.94 -36.89
N MET A 473 -15.86 24.84 -36.96
CA MET A 473 -15.08 24.30 -35.83
C MET A 473 -14.04 25.31 -35.34
N SER A 474 -13.27 25.89 -36.27
CA SER A 474 -12.25 26.90 -35.95
C SER A 474 -12.86 28.18 -35.38
N PHE A 475 -13.94 28.71 -35.97
CA PHE A 475 -14.59 29.94 -35.47
C PHE A 475 -15.22 29.73 -34.09
N VAL A 476 -16.00 28.66 -33.90
CA VAL A 476 -16.72 28.43 -32.65
C VAL A 476 -15.77 28.15 -31.50
N LEU A 477 -14.77 27.28 -31.67
CA LEU A 477 -13.76 27.06 -30.63
C LEU A 477 -12.91 28.31 -30.35
N SER A 478 -12.71 29.20 -31.33
CA SER A 478 -11.91 30.43 -31.13
C SER A 478 -12.67 31.57 -30.44
N GLU A 479 -13.96 31.76 -30.76
CA GLU A 479 -14.71 32.98 -30.42
C GLU A 479 -15.80 32.78 -29.36
N MET A 480 -16.28 31.54 -29.15
CA MET A 480 -17.45 31.27 -28.28
C MET A 480 -17.21 31.67 -26.83
N ASP A 481 -15.98 31.60 -26.32
CA ASP A 481 -15.65 32.06 -24.97
C ASP A 481 -15.96 33.55 -24.76
N GLY A 482 -15.51 34.40 -25.69
CA GLY A 482 -15.79 35.84 -25.66
C GLY A 482 -17.27 36.16 -25.83
N ILE A 483 -17.96 35.42 -26.71
CA ILE A 483 -19.41 35.55 -26.92
C ILE A 483 -20.18 35.21 -25.64
N LEU A 484 -19.87 34.10 -24.96
CA LEU A 484 -20.52 33.69 -23.71
C LEU A 484 -20.19 34.66 -22.57
N ARG A 485 -18.95 35.14 -22.46
CA ARG A 485 -18.55 36.18 -21.48
C ARG A 485 -19.35 37.46 -21.68
N ASN A 486 -19.48 37.96 -22.91
CA ASN A 486 -20.25 39.15 -23.23
C ASN A 486 -21.75 39.00 -22.92
N LEU A 487 -22.36 37.86 -23.26
CA LEU A 487 -23.78 37.58 -22.97
C LEU A 487 -24.08 37.49 -21.46
N LEU A 488 -23.14 36.96 -20.67
CA LEU A 488 -23.28 36.83 -19.22
C LEU A 488 -22.88 38.13 -18.48
N GLY A 489 -22.03 38.97 -19.08
CA GLY A 489 -21.47 40.18 -18.47
C GLY A 489 -20.23 39.91 -17.61
N LEU A 490 -19.41 38.95 -18.02
CA LEU A 490 -18.15 38.56 -17.37
C LEU A 490 -16.95 39.29 -17.98
N PRO A 491 -15.82 39.44 -17.25
CA PRO A 491 -14.59 40.01 -17.82
C PRO A 491 -14.08 39.17 -19.00
N THR A 492 -13.45 39.87 -19.95
CA THR A 492 -12.99 39.33 -21.25
C THR A 492 -11.98 38.19 -21.13
N SER A 493 -11.28 38.06 -20.00
CA SER A 493 -10.50 36.87 -19.66
C SER A 493 -10.48 36.64 -18.15
N GLY A 494 -10.14 35.42 -17.73
CA GLY A 494 -10.02 35.06 -16.31
C GLY A 494 -11.36 34.96 -15.58
N GLY A 495 -11.37 35.43 -14.32
CA GLY A 495 -12.37 35.13 -13.29
C GLY A 495 -11.93 34.00 -12.34
N LYS A 496 -12.77 33.71 -11.34
CA LYS A 496 -12.66 32.59 -10.39
C LYS A 496 -14.03 31.89 -10.22
N LYS A 497 -14.06 30.74 -9.55
CA LYS A 497 -15.28 29.99 -9.17
C LYS A 497 -16.39 30.87 -8.57
N GLU A 498 -16.06 31.75 -7.63
CA GLU A 498 -17.06 32.58 -6.92
C GLU A 498 -17.88 33.43 -7.91
N THR A 499 -17.20 33.97 -8.94
CA THR A 499 -17.83 34.78 -9.99
C THR A 499 -18.90 34.01 -10.77
N ILE A 500 -18.79 32.69 -10.92
CA ILE A 500 -19.83 31.86 -11.55
C ILE A 500 -20.89 31.45 -10.53
N ASN A 501 -20.54 31.14 -9.29
CA ASN A 501 -21.51 30.83 -8.23
C ASN A 501 -22.50 31.98 -8.02
N ASP A 502 -22.01 33.22 -7.93
CA ASP A 502 -22.85 34.41 -7.84
C ASP A 502 -23.74 34.56 -9.09
N LEU A 503 -23.16 34.36 -10.27
CA LEU A 503 -23.84 34.42 -11.56
C LEU A 503 -24.97 33.38 -11.67
N MET A 504 -24.81 32.17 -11.11
CA MET A 504 -25.82 31.10 -11.16
C MET A 504 -27.17 31.49 -10.52
N SER A 505 -27.15 32.40 -9.53
CA SER A 505 -28.37 32.96 -8.95
C SER A 505 -29.19 33.82 -9.92
N THR A 506 -28.52 34.40 -10.94
CA THR A 506 -29.06 35.49 -11.75
C THR A 506 -30.00 35.03 -12.87
N ARG A 507 -30.90 35.92 -13.29
CA ARG A 507 -31.75 35.72 -14.48
C ARG A 507 -30.94 35.59 -15.77
N LYS A 508 -29.73 36.17 -15.86
CA LYS A 508 -28.83 36.01 -17.02
C LYS A 508 -28.37 34.56 -17.18
N TRP A 509 -27.94 33.91 -16.09
CA TRP A 509 -27.54 32.50 -16.13
C TRP A 509 -28.72 31.62 -16.55
N LYS A 510 -29.90 31.79 -15.93
CA LYS A 510 -31.10 31.03 -16.31
C LYS A 510 -31.49 31.18 -17.79
N ASN A 511 -31.23 32.34 -18.39
CA ASN A 511 -31.51 32.60 -19.80
C ASN A 511 -30.47 32.00 -20.79
N TYR A 512 -29.22 31.74 -20.36
CA TYR A 512 -28.12 31.38 -21.29
C TYR A 512 -27.32 30.12 -20.92
N SER A 513 -27.51 29.54 -19.74
CA SER A 513 -26.79 28.34 -19.28
C SER A 513 -26.93 27.14 -20.21
N HIS A 514 -28.07 27.01 -20.91
CA HIS A 514 -28.28 25.96 -21.91
C HIS A 514 -27.34 26.10 -23.13
N LEU A 515 -26.95 27.32 -23.52
CA LEU A 515 -25.95 27.54 -24.59
C LEU A 515 -24.55 27.14 -24.10
N VAL A 516 -24.21 27.51 -22.86
CA VAL A 516 -22.93 27.14 -22.23
C VAL A 516 -22.81 25.61 -22.12
N LYS A 517 -23.85 24.93 -21.61
CA LYS A 517 -23.92 23.45 -21.53
C LYS A 517 -23.84 22.80 -22.90
N SER A 518 -24.50 23.36 -23.91
CA SER A 518 -24.47 22.85 -25.28
C SER A 518 -23.08 22.99 -25.92
N TYR A 519 -22.42 24.14 -25.77
CA TYR A 519 -21.05 24.35 -26.26
C TYR A 519 -20.07 23.36 -25.64
N LEU A 520 -20.01 23.32 -24.31
CA LEU A 520 -19.06 22.46 -23.59
C LEU A 520 -19.38 20.96 -23.76
N GLY A 521 -20.66 20.59 -23.88
CA GLY A 521 -21.08 19.20 -24.10
C GLY A 521 -20.71 18.68 -25.49
N ASN A 522 -20.97 19.45 -26.55
CA ASN A 522 -20.62 19.07 -27.91
C ASN A 522 -19.10 19.11 -28.15
N ALA A 523 -18.40 20.09 -27.56
CA ALA A 523 -16.94 20.14 -27.61
C ALA A 523 -16.26 18.97 -26.85
N LEU A 524 -16.90 18.41 -25.82
CA LEU A 524 -16.44 17.20 -25.14
C LEU A 524 -16.66 15.95 -25.99
N HIS A 525 -17.82 15.84 -26.65
CA HIS A 525 -18.11 14.71 -27.55
C HIS A 525 -17.07 14.64 -28.69
N VAL A 526 -16.80 15.76 -29.37
CA VAL A 526 -15.72 15.85 -30.38
C VAL A 526 -14.36 15.46 -29.81
N LEU A 527 -14.05 15.88 -28.57
CA LEU A 527 -12.79 15.54 -27.91
C LEU A 527 -12.63 14.04 -27.62
N ASN A 528 -13.72 13.26 -27.60
CA ASN A 528 -13.66 11.79 -27.51
C ASN A 528 -13.44 11.14 -28.88
N GLN A 529 -14.11 11.64 -29.94
CA GLN A 529 -14.03 11.06 -31.29
C GLN A 529 -12.74 11.47 -32.04
N MET A 530 -12.03 12.52 -31.60
CA MET A 530 -10.77 12.97 -32.21
C MET A 530 -9.59 12.02 -31.90
N THR A 531 -8.89 11.59 -32.95
CA THR A 531 -7.64 10.80 -32.87
C THR A 531 -6.37 11.59 -33.20
N ASP A 532 -6.47 12.71 -33.92
CA ASP A 532 -5.35 13.56 -34.32
C ASP A 532 -4.82 14.40 -33.13
N PRO A 533 -3.55 14.21 -32.69
CA PRO A 533 -3.00 14.90 -31.53
C PRO A 533 -2.90 16.42 -31.71
N ASP A 534 -2.79 16.96 -32.93
CA ASP A 534 -2.73 18.41 -33.15
C ASP A 534 -4.13 19.05 -33.11
N MET A 535 -5.16 18.35 -33.60
CA MET A 535 -6.56 18.79 -33.44
C MET A 535 -7.07 18.66 -32.01
N ILE A 536 -6.68 17.61 -31.28
CA ILE A 536 -6.91 17.49 -29.82
C ILE A 536 -6.20 18.65 -29.11
N SER A 537 -4.93 18.91 -29.45
CA SER A 537 -4.13 20.01 -28.89
C SER A 537 -4.75 21.38 -29.13
N PHE A 538 -5.25 21.66 -30.34
CA PHE A 538 -5.98 22.89 -30.65
C PHE A 538 -7.26 23.00 -29.81
N THR A 539 -8.04 21.93 -29.76
CA THR A 539 -9.34 21.89 -29.08
C THR A 539 -9.19 22.11 -27.56
N ILE A 540 -8.24 21.44 -26.90
CA ILE A 540 -7.95 21.66 -25.47
C ILE A 540 -7.41 23.08 -25.21
N ARG A 541 -6.52 23.61 -26.07
CA ARG A 541 -6.04 25.00 -25.98
C ARG A 541 -7.17 26.03 -26.07
N ARG A 542 -8.22 25.74 -26.83
CA ARG A 542 -9.41 26.61 -26.95
C ARG A 542 -10.36 26.46 -25.77
N ILE A 543 -10.72 25.23 -25.39
CA ILE A 543 -11.61 24.96 -24.25
C ILE A 543 -11.01 25.48 -22.93
N LYS A 544 -9.67 25.59 -22.82
CA LYS A 544 -8.99 26.20 -21.66
C LYS A 544 -9.55 27.58 -21.28
N TYR A 545 -9.89 28.45 -22.23
CA TYR A 545 -10.42 29.78 -21.93
C TYR A 545 -11.82 29.73 -21.29
N SER A 546 -12.62 28.74 -21.71
CA SER A 546 -13.97 28.45 -21.20
C SER A 546 -14.02 27.53 -19.98
N SER A 547 -12.87 27.06 -19.49
CA SER A 547 -12.76 26.14 -18.36
C SER A 547 -13.50 26.62 -17.09
N ILE A 548 -13.55 27.94 -16.86
CA ILE A 548 -14.27 28.54 -15.74
C ILE A 548 -15.77 28.17 -15.71
N PHE A 549 -16.40 27.99 -16.86
CA PHE A 549 -17.82 27.66 -16.97
C PHE A 549 -18.16 26.23 -16.53
N LEU A 550 -17.16 25.35 -16.41
CA LEU A 550 -17.35 23.97 -15.92
C LEU A 550 -17.75 23.91 -14.43
N SER A 551 -17.49 24.99 -13.67
CA SER A 551 -18.00 25.15 -12.29
C SER A 551 -19.52 24.98 -12.18
N GLY A 552 -20.27 25.49 -13.17
CA GLY A 552 -21.73 25.36 -13.22
C GLY A 552 -22.24 23.98 -13.65
N PHE A 553 -21.34 23.03 -13.99
CA PHE A 553 -21.70 21.71 -14.52
C PHE A 553 -20.77 20.59 -13.98
N PRO A 554 -20.84 20.21 -12.69
CA PRO A 554 -19.91 19.26 -12.06
C PRO A 554 -19.77 17.90 -12.77
N ASN A 555 -20.87 17.34 -13.30
CA ASN A 555 -20.80 16.09 -14.07
C ASN A 555 -20.05 16.24 -15.41
N LEU A 556 -20.10 17.42 -16.01
CA LEU A 556 -19.34 17.72 -17.24
C LEU A 556 -17.85 17.96 -16.91
N LEU A 557 -17.57 18.65 -15.80
CA LEU A 557 -16.22 18.80 -15.24
C LEU A 557 -15.54 17.45 -14.97
N ARG A 558 -16.22 16.51 -14.29
CA ARG A 558 -15.71 15.15 -14.05
C ARG A 558 -15.37 14.42 -15.36
N LYS A 559 -16.24 14.51 -16.39
CA LYS A 559 -15.95 13.90 -17.71
C LYS A 559 -14.76 14.58 -18.41
N TYR A 560 -14.65 15.91 -18.41
CA TYR A 560 -13.48 16.61 -18.95
C TYR A 560 -12.17 16.20 -18.27
N ILE A 561 -12.16 16.08 -16.94
CA ILE A 561 -10.98 15.63 -16.18
C ILE A 561 -10.57 14.21 -16.63
N LYS A 562 -11.53 13.26 -16.72
CA LYS A 562 -11.28 11.88 -17.19
C LYS A 562 -10.63 11.84 -18.59
N VAL A 563 -11.15 12.63 -19.53
CA VAL A 563 -10.69 12.66 -20.94
C VAL A 563 -9.31 13.32 -21.06
N VAL A 564 -9.10 14.48 -20.43
CA VAL A 564 -7.80 15.16 -20.47
C VAL A 564 -6.71 14.37 -19.73
N LEU A 565 -7.06 13.61 -18.69
CA LEU A 565 -6.14 12.67 -18.03
C LEU A 565 -5.74 11.47 -18.90
N HIS A 566 -6.63 11.00 -19.78
CA HIS A 566 -6.26 9.98 -20.78
C HIS A 566 -5.17 10.53 -21.70
N PHE A 567 -5.46 11.63 -22.42
CA PHE A 567 -4.53 12.25 -23.37
C PHE A 567 -3.23 12.78 -22.70
N TRP A 568 -3.29 13.16 -21.42
CA TRP A 568 -2.09 13.49 -20.65
C TRP A 568 -1.14 12.28 -20.53
N GLY A 569 -1.67 11.09 -20.25
CA GLY A 569 -0.87 9.88 -20.08
C GLY A 569 -0.44 9.23 -21.40
N THR A 570 -1.37 9.09 -22.36
CA THR A 570 -1.16 8.37 -23.62
C THR A 570 -0.60 9.22 -24.75
N GLY A 571 -0.73 10.55 -24.68
CA GLY A 571 -0.33 11.46 -25.75
C GLY A 571 1.17 11.50 -26.01
N GLY A 572 1.55 11.68 -27.28
CA GLY A 572 2.92 11.96 -27.71
C GLY A 572 3.19 13.46 -27.88
N GLY A 573 4.47 13.81 -28.03
CA GLY A 573 4.91 15.17 -28.40
C GLY A 573 4.45 16.24 -27.41
N ALA A 574 3.77 17.28 -27.93
CA ALA A 574 3.33 18.43 -27.12
C ALA A 574 1.99 18.22 -26.39
N LEU A 575 1.21 17.20 -26.74
CA LEU A 575 -0.15 16.98 -26.20
C LEU A 575 -0.18 16.81 -24.67
N PRO A 576 0.69 15.99 -24.03
CA PRO A 576 0.76 15.88 -22.58
C PRO A 576 0.96 17.21 -21.84
N ALA A 577 1.82 18.09 -22.37
CA ALA A 577 2.06 19.40 -21.77
C ALA A 577 0.82 20.31 -21.84
N ILE A 578 0.04 20.22 -22.93
CA ILE A 578 -1.20 20.98 -23.10
C ILE A 578 -2.29 20.46 -22.15
N CYS A 579 -2.44 19.15 -22.03
CA CYS A 579 -3.35 18.50 -21.08
C CYS A 579 -3.02 18.87 -19.63
N PHE A 580 -1.73 18.86 -19.25
CA PHE A 580 -1.26 19.30 -17.95
C PHE A 580 -1.59 20.79 -17.69
N LEU A 581 -1.33 21.67 -18.66
CA LEU A 581 -1.64 23.10 -18.56
C LEU A 581 -3.15 23.40 -18.51
N PHE A 582 -4.02 22.47 -18.91
CA PHE A 582 -5.46 22.53 -18.71
C PHE A 582 -5.84 22.08 -17.29
N LEU A 583 -5.37 20.91 -16.84
CA LEU A 583 -5.63 20.39 -15.49
C LEU A 583 -5.14 21.35 -14.39
N ARG A 584 -3.96 21.93 -14.56
CA ARG A 584 -3.40 22.94 -13.64
C ARG A 584 -4.23 24.24 -13.63
N GLU A 585 -4.81 24.65 -14.76
CA GLU A 585 -5.72 25.79 -14.80
C GLU A 585 -7.03 25.48 -14.06
N LEU A 586 -7.61 24.28 -14.24
CA LEU A 586 -8.79 23.87 -13.50
C LEU A 586 -8.56 23.94 -11.99
N CYS A 587 -7.46 23.37 -11.48
CA CYS A 587 -7.12 23.39 -10.06
C CYS A 587 -7.00 24.83 -9.52
N ILE A 588 -6.36 25.73 -10.27
CA ILE A 588 -6.16 27.14 -9.88
C ILE A 588 -7.46 27.98 -9.97
N ARG A 589 -8.38 27.65 -10.89
CA ARG A 589 -9.63 28.42 -11.11
C ARG A 589 -10.81 27.95 -10.26
N LEU A 590 -10.87 26.65 -9.99
CA LEU A 590 -12.01 25.98 -9.35
C LEU A 590 -11.72 25.59 -7.90
N GLY A 591 -10.45 25.36 -7.54
CA GLY A 591 -10.04 24.97 -6.20
C GLY A 591 -10.58 23.59 -5.80
N SER A 592 -11.14 23.52 -4.58
CA SER A 592 -11.64 22.30 -3.93
C SER A 592 -12.38 21.32 -4.84
N ASP A 593 -13.25 21.83 -5.72
CA ASP A 593 -14.25 21.04 -6.45
C ASP A 593 -13.64 20.10 -7.49
N CYS A 594 -12.35 20.28 -7.83
CA CYS A 594 -11.63 19.39 -8.72
C CYS A 594 -10.28 18.90 -8.18
N LEU A 595 -9.74 19.46 -7.08
CA LEU A 595 -8.42 19.08 -6.56
C LEU A 595 -8.31 17.58 -6.27
N ASP A 596 -9.29 16.99 -5.56
CA ASP A 596 -9.28 15.57 -5.23
C ASP A 596 -9.32 14.66 -6.46
N GLU A 597 -10.23 14.91 -7.40
CA GLU A 597 -10.33 14.12 -8.64
C GLU A 597 -9.13 14.35 -9.57
N CYS A 598 -8.53 15.54 -9.58
CA CYS A 598 -7.29 15.81 -10.31
C CYS A 598 -6.09 15.09 -9.69
N PHE A 599 -5.90 15.11 -8.37
CA PHE A 599 -4.78 14.42 -7.69
C PHE A 599 -4.91 12.89 -7.76
N LYS A 600 -6.08 12.36 -7.43
CA LYS A 600 -6.43 10.93 -7.55
C LYS A 600 -6.34 10.44 -8.99
N GLY A 601 -6.83 11.25 -9.93
CA GLY A 601 -6.83 10.96 -11.36
C GLY A 601 -5.44 10.99 -12.00
N ILE A 602 -4.64 12.02 -11.74
CA ILE A 602 -3.28 12.14 -12.31
C ILE A 602 -2.35 11.06 -11.76
N TYR A 603 -2.46 10.71 -10.48
CA TYR A 603 -1.72 9.57 -9.92
C TYR A 603 -2.16 8.24 -10.56
N LYS A 604 -3.47 7.99 -10.70
CA LYS A 604 -3.98 6.78 -11.37
C LYS A 604 -3.49 6.68 -12.82
N ALA A 605 -3.54 7.78 -13.58
CA ALA A 605 -3.05 7.85 -14.96
C ALA A 605 -1.52 7.63 -15.07
N TYR A 606 -0.75 8.16 -14.11
CA TYR A 606 0.69 7.90 -14.01
C TYR A 606 1.00 6.41 -13.80
N VAL A 607 0.36 5.79 -12.80
CA VAL A 607 0.54 4.36 -12.45
C VAL A 607 0.17 3.45 -13.62
N LEU A 608 -0.90 3.78 -14.36
CA LEU A 608 -1.34 3.03 -15.55
C LEU A 608 -0.32 3.08 -16.69
N ASN A 609 0.46 4.16 -16.83
CA ASN A 609 1.50 4.27 -17.85
C ASN A 609 2.82 3.58 -17.44
N CYS A 610 3.09 3.48 -16.14
CA CYS A 610 4.33 2.92 -15.57
C CYS A 610 4.48 1.37 -15.66
N GLN A 611 3.70 0.67 -16.48
CA GLN A 611 3.73 -0.82 -16.51
C GLN A 611 4.99 -1.38 -17.20
N PHE A 612 5.44 -0.71 -18.25
CA PHE A 612 6.57 -1.11 -19.10
C PHE A 612 7.44 0.12 -19.39
N ILE A 613 8.76 -0.02 -19.30
CA ILE A 613 9.76 1.00 -19.66
C ILE A 613 10.62 0.52 -20.82
N ASN A 614 10.85 1.40 -21.78
CA ASN A 614 11.98 1.37 -22.71
C ASN A 614 12.73 2.72 -22.63
N ALA A 615 13.83 2.91 -23.37
CA ALA A 615 14.67 4.10 -23.23
C ALA A 615 13.95 5.43 -23.55
N THR A 616 13.08 5.44 -24.56
CA THR A 616 12.31 6.63 -24.96
C THR A 616 11.17 6.93 -23.99
N LYS A 617 10.41 5.90 -23.58
CA LYS A 617 9.31 6.04 -22.62
C LYS A 617 9.77 6.37 -21.20
N LEU A 618 11.04 6.10 -20.84
CA LEU A 618 11.60 6.58 -19.57
C LEU A 618 11.55 8.11 -19.48
N GLN A 619 11.91 8.82 -20.55
CA GLN A 619 11.83 10.29 -20.61
C GLN A 619 10.39 10.80 -20.48
N HIS A 620 9.42 10.08 -21.09
CA HIS A 620 7.99 10.38 -20.93
C HIS A 620 7.52 10.16 -19.48
N ILE A 621 7.91 9.06 -18.84
CA ILE A 621 7.57 8.78 -17.43
C ILE A 621 8.21 9.81 -16.49
N GLU A 622 9.44 10.26 -16.75
CA GLU A 622 10.08 11.36 -16.00
C GLU A 622 9.33 12.69 -16.19
N PHE A 623 8.91 13.01 -17.42
CA PHE A 623 8.06 14.17 -17.72
C PHE A 623 6.70 14.11 -16.97
N LEU A 624 5.98 12.99 -17.07
CA LEU A 624 4.71 12.79 -16.35
C LEU A 624 4.91 12.89 -14.83
N GLY A 625 6.01 12.35 -14.29
CA GLY A 625 6.34 12.46 -12.87
C GLY A 625 6.54 13.91 -12.43
N ASN A 626 7.27 14.71 -13.21
CA ASN A 626 7.45 16.14 -12.97
C ASN A 626 6.12 16.91 -13.06
N CYS A 627 5.22 16.56 -13.99
CA CYS A 627 3.87 17.12 -14.05
C CYS A 627 3.04 16.81 -12.79
N VAL A 628 3.13 15.61 -12.21
CA VAL A 628 2.44 15.29 -10.95
C VAL A 628 2.98 16.18 -9.82
N ILE A 629 4.30 16.31 -9.69
CA ILE A 629 4.94 17.12 -8.64
C ILE A 629 4.52 18.60 -8.76
N GLU A 630 4.56 19.20 -9.96
CA GLU A 630 4.11 20.57 -10.18
C GLU A 630 2.58 20.77 -10.07
N LEU A 631 1.78 19.70 -10.06
CA LEU A 631 0.35 19.78 -9.69
C LEU A 631 0.16 19.76 -8.17
N LEU A 632 0.86 18.87 -7.45
CA LEU A 632 0.77 18.78 -5.96
C LEU A 632 1.10 20.12 -5.29
N ARG A 633 2.00 20.91 -5.91
CA ARG A 633 2.34 22.28 -5.51
C ARG A 633 1.17 23.28 -5.54
N VAL A 634 0.04 22.99 -6.18
CA VAL A 634 -1.13 23.89 -6.25
C VAL A 634 -1.85 23.98 -4.90
N ASP A 635 -1.90 22.88 -4.13
CA ASP A 635 -2.41 22.87 -2.75
C ASP A 635 -1.71 21.78 -1.93
N LEU A 636 -0.68 22.17 -1.16
CA LEU A 636 0.14 21.25 -0.37
C LEU A 636 -0.65 20.49 0.73
N PRO A 637 -1.61 21.10 1.46
CA PRO A 637 -2.37 20.39 2.49
C PRO A 637 -3.25 19.25 1.96
N THR A 638 -3.95 19.45 0.84
CA THR A 638 -4.72 18.37 0.21
C THR A 638 -3.78 17.36 -0.45
N ALA A 639 -2.72 17.83 -1.14
CA ALA A 639 -1.70 16.96 -1.74
C ALA A 639 -1.04 16.03 -0.71
N TYR A 640 -0.79 16.50 0.52
CA TYR A 640 -0.25 15.69 1.63
C TYR A 640 -1.19 14.52 2.00
N GLN A 641 -2.50 14.75 2.05
CA GLN A 641 -3.47 13.68 2.40
C GLN A 641 -3.43 12.55 1.36
N HIS A 642 -3.43 12.89 0.08
CA HIS A 642 -3.28 11.92 -1.02
C HIS A 642 -1.91 11.24 -0.97
N ALA A 643 -0.82 11.99 -0.81
CA ALA A 643 0.54 11.45 -0.72
C ALA A 643 0.71 10.47 0.44
N PHE A 644 0.18 10.79 1.62
CA PHE A 644 0.18 9.89 2.79
C PHE A 644 -0.55 8.57 2.51
N VAL A 645 -1.74 8.63 1.89
CA VAL A 645 -2.53 7.44 1.52
C VAL A 645 -1.78 6.59 0.50
N PHE A 646 -1.22 7.19 -0.56
CA PHE A 646 -0.53 6.46 -1.62
C PHE A 646 0.82 5.87 -1.14
N ILE A 647 1.62 6.60 -0.35
CA ILE A 647 2.85 6.07 0.27
C ILE A 647 2.51 4.93 1.24
N ARG A 648 1.43 5.04 2.02
CA ARG A 648 0.94 3.96 2.91
C ARG A 648 0.54 2.70 2.14
N GLN A 649 -0.10 2.84 0.98
CA GLN A 649 -0.42 1.70 0.10
C GLN A 649 0.86 0.98 -0.39
N LEU A 650 1.90 1.72 -0.77
CA LEU A 650 3.20 1.13 -1.14
C LEU A 650 3.83 0.38 0.04
N GLY A 651 3.74 0.93 1.25
CA GLY A 651 4.18 0.28 2.48
C GLY A 651 3.42 -1.01 2.79
N MET A 652 2.11 -1.07 2.52
CA MET A 652 1.33 -2.30 2.66
C MET A 652 1.76 -3.37 1.66
N ILE A 653 1.93 -3.03 0.37
CA ILE A 653 2.40 -3.98 -0.66
C ILE A 653 3.78 -4.57 -0.30
N LEU A 654 4.70 -3.74 0.21
CA LEU A 654 6.00 -4.20 0.71
C LEU A 654 5.86 -5.12 1.93
N ARG A 655 5.05 -4.76 2.92
CA ARG A 655 4.80 -5.58 4.11
C ARG A 655 4.21 -6.94 3.72
N ASP A 656 3.26 -6.98 2.80
CA ASP A 656 2.62 -8.21 2.35
C ASP A 656 3.58 -9.10 1.51
N ALA A 657 4.64 -8.53 0.92
CA ALA A 657 5.76 -9.29 0.36
C ALA A 657 6.65 -9.91 1.46
N ILE A 658 6.91 -9.17 2.53
CA ILE A 658 7.72 -9.62 3.69
C ILE A 658 6.99 -10.72 4.48
N THR A 659 5.69 -10.57 4.73
CA THR A 659 4.91 -11.52 5.55
C THR A 659 4.53 -12.77 4.78
N MET A 660 3.97 -12.65 3.57
CA MET A 660 3.48 -13.81 2.82
C MET A 660 4.58 -14.59 2.11
N LYS A 661 5.75 -13.96 1.83
CA LYS A 661 6.91 -14.54 1.12
C LYS A 661 6.59 -15.23 -0.24
N THR A 662 5.41 -15.01 -0.82
CA THR A 662 4.99 -15.68 -2.06
C THR A 662 5.69 -15.09 -3.29
N LYS A 663 5.87 -15.91 -4.33
CA LYS A 663 6.37 -15.48 -5.64
C LYS A 663 5.54 -14.33 -6.24
N GLU A 664 4.23 -14.26 -5.95
CA GLU A 664 3.34 -13.19 -6.41
C GLU A 664 3.47 -11.89 -5.61
N SER A 665 3.55 -11.95 -4.27
CA SER A 665 3.72 -10.75 -3.45
C SER A 665 5.09 -10.11 -3.66
N PHE A 666 6.16 -10.90 -3.83
CA PHE A 666 7.44 -10.39 -4.34
C PHE A 666 7.32 -9.76 -5.74
N ARG A 667 6.52 -10.33 -6.66
CA ARG A 667 6.35 -9.77 -8.02
C ARG A 667 5.77 -8.36 -7.97
N LYS A 668 4.76 -8.11 -7.12
CA LYS A 668 4.13 -6.78 -6.97
C LYS A 668 5.14 -5.68 -6.58
N VAL A 669 6.11 -5.99 -5.73
CA VAL A 669 7.20 -5.06 -5.33
C VAL A 669 8.23 -4.86 -6.45
N TYR A 670 8.45 -5.88 -7.28
CA TYR A 670 9.44 -5.86 -8.37
C TYR A 670 8.86 -5.51 -9.76
N GLU A 671 7.60 -5.09 -9.83
CA GLU A 671 6.97 -4.53 -11.03
C GLU A 671 7.32 -3.04 -11.19
N TRP A 672 7.54 -2.59 -12.44
CA TRP A 672 7.91 -1.20 -12.74
C TRP A 672 6.94 -0.17 -12.15
N LYS A 673 5.65 -0.49 -12.06
CA LYS A 673 4.62 0.36 -11.45
C LYS A 673 5.02 0.80 -10.05
N PHE A 674 5.44 -0.14 -9.21
CA PHE A 674 5.78 0.08 -7.82
C PHE A 674 7.06 0.92 -7.67
N ILE A 675 8.08 0.67 -8.49
CA ILE A 675 9.35 1.41 -8.44
C ILE A 675 9.20 2.84 -8.97
N ASN A 676 8.46 3.06 -10.06
CA ASN A 676 8.14 4.42 -10.52
C ASN A 676 7.33 5.21 -9.48
N CYS A 677 6.44 4.56 -8.72
CA CYS A 677 5.74 5.24 -7.61
C CYS A 677 6.71 5.70 -6.50
N LEU A 678 7.70 4.89 -6.14
CA LEU A 678 8.73 5.30 -5.17
C LEU A 678 9.58 6.44 -5.71
N GLU A 679 9.92 6.44 -7.00
CA GLU A 679 10.72 7.49 -7.64
C GLU A 679 9.92 8.81 -7.78
N LEU A 680 8.61 8.74 -8.07
CA LEU A 680 7.68 9.86 -8.02
C LEU A 680 7.57 10.47 -6.62
N TRP A 681 7.26 9.67 -5.59
CA TRP A 681 7.13 10.18 -4.22
C TRP A 681 8.48 10.68 -3.67
N THR A 682 9.59 10.07 -4.09
CA THR A 682 10.93 10.62 -3.84
C THR A 682 11.10 11.98 -4.49
N GLY A 683 10.68 12.16 -5.74
CA GLY A 683 10.67 13.45 -6.41
C GLY A 683 9.87 14.51 -5.66
N ALA A 684 8.63 14.19 -5.26
CA ALA A 684 7.73 15.09 -4.53
C ALA A 684 8.30 15.50 -3.16
N VAL A 685 8.75 14.54 -2.34
CA VAL A 685 9.36 14.82 -1.03
C VAL A 685 10.65 15.63 -1.17
N CYS A 686 11.45 15.40 -2.22
CA CYS A 686 12.68 16.16 -2.46
C CYS A 686 12.42 17.58 -3.02
N ALA A 687 11.31 17.80 -3.74
CA ALA A 687 10.91 19.11 -4.26
C ALA A 687 10.27 20.01 -3.19
N HIS A 688 9.62 19.39 -2.19
CA HIS A 688 8.91 20.08 -1.10
C HIS A 688 9.57 19.80 0.28
N SER A 689 10.87 19.51 0.32
CA SER A 689 11.58 19.12 1.56
C SER A 689 11.69 20.22 2.61
N SER A 690 11.61 21.50 2.18
CA SER A 690 11.53 22.67 3.05
C SER A 690 10.16 22.87 3.67
N GLU A 691 9.10 22.32 3.08
CA GLU A 691 7.71 22.56 3.49
C GLU A 691 7.31 21.67 4.67
N ALA A 692 6.52 22.23 5.59
CA ALA A 692 6.13 21.56 6.82
C ALA A 692 5.32 20.27 6.56
N ASP A 693 4.47 20.26 5.52
CA ASP A 693 3.58 19.15 5.20
C ASP A 693 4.31 17.93 4.62
N PHE A 694 5.26 18.16 3.70
CA PHE A 694 5.93 17.05 2.99
C PHE A 694 7.13 16.48 3.75
N ARG A 695 7.76 17.25 4.65
CA ARG A 695 8.90 16.79 5.45
C ARG A 695 8.62 15.53 6.30
N PRO A 696 7.47 15.37 6.98
CA PRO A 696 7.08 14.12 7.65
C PRO A 696 7.06 12.86 6.76
N LEU A 697 6.79 13.01 5.45
CA LEU A 697 6.70 11.86 4.52
C LEU A 697 8.09 11.27 4.18
N ALA A 698 9.18 12.00 4.43
CA ALA A 698 10.54 11.53 4.14
C ALA A 698 10.91 10.26 4.92
N TYR A 699 10.52 10.15 6.21
CA TYR A 699 10.82 8.98 7.03
C TYR A 699 10.11 7.69 6.58
N PRO A 700 8.77 7.63 6.44
CA PRO A 700 8.09 6.41 5.98
C PRO A 700 8.52 6.01 4.56
N LEU A 701 8.73 6.98 3.66
CA LEU A 701 9.25 6.69 2.32
C LEU A 701 10.68 6.09 2.37
N THR A 702 11.56 6.65 3.20
CA THR A 702 12.91 6.12 3.46
C THR A 702 12.86 4.68 4.00
N GLN A 703 11.93 4.37 4.91
CA GLN A 703 11.76 3.01 5.42
C GLN A 703 11.30 2.03 4.33
N ILE A 704 10.33 2.42 3.50
CA ILE A 704 9.83 1.59 2.40
C ILE A 704 10.96 1.29 1.41
N ILE A 705 11.67 2.31 0.92
CA ILE A 705 12.78 2.12 -0.04
C ILE A 705 13.91 1.28 0.59
N SER A 706 14.25 1.52 1.86
CA SER A 706 15.26 0.73 2.58
C SER A 706 14.82 -0.72 2.82
N GLY A 707 13.52 -1.00 2.88
CA GLY A 707 12.98 -2.35 2.93
C GLY A 707 13.08 -3.06 1.58
N VAL A 708 12.66 -2.40 0.49
CA VAL A 708 12.78 -2.91 -0.89
C VAL A 708 14.23 -3.25 -1.23
N ALA A 709 15.18 -2.39 -0.85
CA ALA A 709 16.62 -2.60 -1.06
C ALA A 709 17.20 -3.84 -0.34
N ARG A 710 16.52 -4.35 0.69
CA ARG A 710 16.92 -5.53 1.49
C ARG A 710 16.07 -6.78 1.20
N LEU A 711 14.97 -6.65 0.46
CA LEU A 711 13.92 -7.68 0.35
C LEU A 711 14.39 -9.00 -0.29
N VAL A 712 15.24 -8.94 -1.33
CA VAL A 712 15.94 -10.11 -1.91
C VAL A 712 17.36 -9.70 -2.30
N PRO A 713 18.41 -10.02 -1.51
CA PRO A 713 19.77 -9.53 -1.71
C PRO A 713 20.57 -10.29 -2.81
N THR A 714 19.92 -10.75 -3.87
CA THR A 714 20.56 -11.51 -4.97
C THR A 714 21.12 -10.61 -6.06
N ALA A 715 22.26 -10.96 -6.67
CA ALA A 715 22.88 -10.23 -7.80
C ALA A 715 21.93 -9.99 -8.99
N ARG A 716 20.90 -10.84 -9.17
CA ARG A 716 19.83 -10.63 -10.18
C ARG A 716 19.04 -9.33 -10.01
N TYR A 717 18.99 -8.76 -8.81
CA TYR A 717 18.28 -7.53 -8.47
C TYR A 717 19.24 -6.36 -8.14
N PHE A 718 20.49 -6.45 -8.60
CA PHE A 718 21.50 -5.40 -8.39
C PHE A 718 21.02 -4.01 -8.85
N SER A 719 20.49 -3.91 -10.07
CA SER A 719 19.99 -2.64 -10.65
C SER A 719 18.86 -2.02 -9.83
N LEU A 720 17.98 -2.86 -9.27
CA LEU A 720 16.91 -2.44 -8.37
C LEU A 720 17.48 -1.89 -7.06
N ARG A 721 18.43 -2.59 -6.42
CA ARG A 721 19.10 -2.10 -5.21
C ARG A 721 19.81 -0.77 -5.46
N LEU A 722 20.45 -0.62 -6.62
CA LEU A 722 21.10 0.63 -7.05
C LEU A 722 20.09 1.78 -7.21
N ARG A 723 18.94 1.56 -7.87
CA ARG A 723 17.84 2.54 -7.94
C ARG A 723 17.30 2.92 -6.55
N CYS A 724 17.18 1.96 -5.63
CA CYS A 724 16.78 2.25 -4.25
C CYS A 724 17.80 3.14 -3.53
N VAL A 725 19.10 2.87 -3.66
CA VAL A 725 20.14 3.73 -3.07
C VAL A 725 20.14 5.14 -3.68
N ARG A 726 19.92 5.28 -4.99
CA ARG A 726 19.76 6.59 -5.65
C ARG A 726 18.63 7.43 -5.03
N MET A 727 17.48 6.82 -4.79
CA MET A 727 16.37 7.49 -4.12
C MET A 727 16.75 7.94 -2.70
N LEU A 728 17.37 7.06 -1.92
CA LEU A 728 17.81 7.37 -0.54
C LEU A 728 18.87 8.48 -0.52
N ASN A 729 19.86 8.46 -1.42
CA ASN A 729 20.84 9.53 -1.60
C ASN A 729 20.19 10.87 -1.97
N ARG A 730 19.12 10.86 -2.77
CA ARG A 730 18.36 12.07 -3.15
C ARG A 730 17.58 12.65 -1.96
N ILE A 731 16.91 11.80 -1.18
CA ILE A 731 16.20 12.21 0.05
C ILE A 731 17.18 12.78 1.07
N ALA A 732 18.33 12.14 1.28
CA ALA A 732 19.36 12.62 2.20
C ALA A 732 19.86 14.03 1.84
N ALA A 733 20.18 14.26 0.55
CA ALA A 733 20.59 15.55 0.04
C ALA A 733 19.51 16.64 0.20
N SER A 734 18.27 16.37 -0.18
CA SER A 734 17.17 17.36 -0.13
C SER A 734 16.66 17.66 1.28
N THR A 735 16.79 16.72 2.23
CA THR A 735 16.30 16.89 3.62
C THR A 735 17.38 17.29 4.62
N GLY A 736 18.65 17.31 4.21
CA GLY A 736 19.79 17.50 5.12
C GLY A 736 19.92 16.43 6.21
N THR A 737 19.25 15.28 6.05
CA THR A 737 19.16 14.23 7.07
C THR A 737 20.02 13.03 6.67
N PHE A 738 20.84 12.53 7.59
CA PHE A 738 21.72 11.40 7.33
C PHE A 738 20.94 10.09 7.16
N ILE A 739 21.13 9.40 6.03
CA ILE A 739 20.54 8.09 5.72
C ILE A 739 21.68 7.10 5.45
N PRO A 740 21.81 5.99 6.22
CA PRO A 740 22.95 5.09 6.15
C PRO A 740 22.88 4.10 4.96
N VAL A 741 23.08 4.60 3.73
CA VAL A 741 23.08 3.75 2.52
C VAL A 741 24.38 2.99 2.27
N SER A 742 25.48 3.39 2.93
CA SER A 742 26.82 2.85 2.68
C SER A 742 26.90 1.33 2.85
N ILE A 743 26.22 0.77 3.86
CA ILE A 743 26.14 -0.68 4.09
C ILE A 743 25.48 -1.37 2.89
N LEU A 744 24.34 -0.87 2.42
CA LEU A 744 23.59 -1.45 1.29
C LEU A 744 24.44 -1.53 0.00
N LEU A 745 25.37 -0.58 -0.20
CA LEU A 745 26.32 -0.53 -1.31
C LEU A 745 27.53 -1.46 -1.11
N LEU A 746 28.06 -1.56 0.11
CA LEU A 746 29.19 -2.44 0.42
C LEU A 746 28.78 -3.92 0.31
N ASP A 747 27.57 -4.26 0.73
CA ASP A 747 26.97 -5.59 0.56
C ASP A 747 26.72 -5.95 -0.93
N MET A 748 26.71 -4.96 -1.83
CA MET A 748 26.66 -5.16 -3.29
C MET A 748 28.04 -5.42 -3.90
N LEU A 749 29.14 -5.20 -3.17
CA LEU A 749 30.50 -5.58 -3.58
C LEU A 749 30.85 -7.01 -3.18
N ASP A 750 30.38 -7.49 -2.02
CA ASP A 750 30.69 -8.83 -1.50
C ASP A 750 30.00 -9.99 -2.26
N MET A 751 29.23 -9.69 -3.32
CA MET A 751 28.58 -10.70 -4.14
C MET A 751 29.59 -11.71 -4.72
N LYS A 752 29.23 -13.01 -4.70
CA LYS A 752 30.09 -14.12 -5.13
C LYS A 752 30.49 -14.00 -6.61
N GLU A 753 29.65 -13.35 -7.41
CA GLU A 753 29.81 -13.07 -8.84
C GLU A 753 30.89 -12.03 -9.16
N LEU A 754 31.23 -11.12 -8.23
CA LEU A 754 32.27 -10.09 -8.43
C LEU A 754 33.67 -10.58 -8.03
N ASN A 755 33.74 -11.56 -7.12
CA ASN A 755 35.00 -12.14 -6.63
C ASN A 755 35.54 -13.28 -7.53
N ARG A 756 34.79 -13.67 -8.58
CA ARG A 756 35.17 -14.70 -9.57
C ARG A 756 35.49 -14.05 -10.93
N PRO A 757 36.42 -14.61 -11.73
CA PRO A 757 36.64 -14.14 -13.10
C PRO A 757 35.36 -14.32 -13.95
N PRO A 758 35.08 -13.44 -14.92
CA PRO A 758 33.90 -13.53 -15.77
C PRO A 758 33.99 -14.74 -16.69
N THR A 759 33.00 -15.63 -16.64
CA THR A 759 32.91 -16.85 -17.46
C THR A 759 31.99 -16.70 -18.67
N GLY A 760 31.31 -15.56 -18.83
CA GLY A 760 30.40 -15.25 -19.94
C GLY A 760 30.99 -14.27 -20.97
N GLY A 761 32.32 -14.29 -21.15
CA GLY A 761 33.01 -13.37 -22.08
C GLY A 761 32.85 -11.89 -21.75
N VAL A 762 32.96 -11.03 -22.77
CA VAL A 762 32.79 -9.57 -22.62
C VAL A 762 31.32 -9.22 -22.35
N GLY A 763 30.41 -9.77 -23.16
CA GLY A 763 28.97 -9.49 -23.14
C GLY A 763 28.57 -8.18 -23.83
N LYS A 764 27.28 -8.04 -24.14
CA LYS A 764 26.69 -6.75 -24.56
C LYS A 764 26.71 -5.76 -23.38
N ALA A 765 26.80 -4.46 -23.68
CA ALA A 765 26.71 -3.41 -22.67
C ALA A 765 25.35 -3.44 -21.96
N VAL A 766 25.33 -3.14 -20.65
CA VAL A 766 24.14 -3.26 -19.80
C VAL A 766 23.80 -1.90 -19.21
N ASP A 767 22.66 -1.32 -19.63
CA ASP A 767 22.12 -0.14 -18.96
C ASP A 767 21.36 -0.56 -17.69
N LEU A 768 21.92 -0.23 -16.53
CA LEU A 768 21.33 -0.53 -15.23
C LEU A 768 20.09 0.35 -14.93
N ARG A 769 19.79 1.37 -15.75
CA ARG A 769 18.58 2.21 -15.63
C ARG A 769 17.34 1.49 -16.16
N THR A 770 17.43 0.78 -17.28
CA THR A 770 16.28 0.21 -18.01
C THR A 770 15.96 -1.24 -17.64
N ILE A 771 16.61 -1.79 -16.61
CA ILE A 771 16.48 -3.20 -16.19
C ILE A 771 16.31 -3.28 -14.67
N LEU A 772 15.22 -3.87 -14.17
CA LEU A 772 15.07 -4.20 -12.73
C LEU A 772 15.67 -5.58 -12.35
N LYS A 773 15.62 -6.54 -13.27
CA LYS A 773 15.97 -7.95 -13.03
C LYS A 773 16.84 -8.51 -14.15
N VAL A 774 18.04 -8.97 -13.80
CA VAL A 774 19.07 -9.42 -14.74
C VAL A 774 18.92 -10.92 -15.07
N SER A 775 19.32 -11.33 -16.27
CA SER A 775 19.33 -12.74 -16.71
C SER A 775 20.46 -13.55 -16.05
N LYS A 776 20.33 -14.89 -15.96
CA LYS A 776 21.42 -15.74 -15.43
C LYS A 776 22.71 -15.64 -16.27
N PRO A 777 22.66 -15.65 -17.63
CA PRO A 777 23.87 -15.46 -18.44
C PRO A 777 24.53 -14.09 -18.26
N THR A 778 23.76 -13.00 -18.22
CA THR A 778 24.30 -11.63 -18.10
C THR A 778 25.12 -11.42 -16.83
N LEU A 779 24.79 -12.10 -15.72
CA LEU A 779 25.58 -12.03 -14.48
C LEU A 779 27.05 -12.50 -14.67
N LYS A 780 27.32 -13.39 -15.64
CA LYS A 780 28.65 -13.95 -15.89
C LYS A 780 29.52 -13.07 -16.79
N THR A 781 28.98 -12.00 -17.38
CA THR A 781 29.68 -11.18 -18.37
C THR A 781 30.59 -10.14 -17.70
N ARG A 782 31.72 -9.83 -18.35
CA ARG A 782 32.63 -8.79 -17.90
C ARG A 782 31.97 -7.41 -17.83
N ALA A 783 31.17 -7.05 -18.84
CA ALA A 783 30.49 -5.77 -18.92
C ALA A 783 29.53 -5.53 -17.73
N PHE A 784 28.82 -6.57 -17.29
CA PHE A 784 27.97 -6.47 -16.10
C PHE A 784 28.77 -6.30 -14.81
N GLN A 785 29.84 -7.09 -14.60
CA GLN A 785 30.72 -6.92 -13.43
C GLN A 785 31.33 -5.50 -13.36
N GLU A 786 31.78 -4.96 -14.50
CA GLU A 786 32.34 -3.60 -14.59
C GLU A 786 31.29 -2.53 -14.31
N ALA A 787 30.09 -2.62 -14.91
CA ALA A 787 28.99 -1.70 -14.64
C ALA A 787 28.56 -1.69 -13.15
N CYS A 788 28.58 -2.87 -12.50
CA CYS A 788 28.28 -3.00 -11.07
C CYS A 788 29.28 -2.25 -10.20
N VAL A 789 30.59 -2.54 -10.34
CA VAL A 789 31.63 -1.94 -9.50
C VAL A 789 31.71 -0.42 -9.72
N PHE A 790 31.62 0.05 -10.97
CA PHE A 790 31.65 1.49 -11.25
C PHE A 790 30.44 2.21 -10.62
N SER A 791 29.23 1.66 -10.76
CA SER A 791 28.04 2.32 -10.21
C SER A 791 27.99 2.30 -8.68
N VAL A 792 28.54 1.27 -8.01
CA VAL A 792 28.69 1.30 -6.55
C VAL A 792 29.73 2.33 -6.10
N VAL A 793 30.85 2.46 -6.81
CA VAL A 793 31.83 3.53 -6.55
C VAL A 793 31.20 4.91 -6.73
N GLU A 794 30.37 5.11 -7.75
CA GLU A 794 29.66 6.36 -8.02
C GLU A 794 28.65 6.71 -6.92
N GLU A 795 27.74 5.80 -6.55
CA GLU A 795 26.74 6.07 -5.50
C GLU A 795 27.36 6.20 -4.09
N LEU A 796 28.47 5.48 -3.81
CA LEU A 796 29.18 5.59 -2.53
C LEU A 796 29.99 6.89 -2.44
N ALA A 797 30.57 7.34 -3.56
CA ALA A 797 31.23 8.63 -3.64
C ALA A 797 30.21 9.77 -3.47
N GLU A 798 29.07 9.72 -4.18
CA GLU A 798 27.97 10.69 -4.05
C GLU A 798 27.47 10.75 -2.59
N HIS A 799 27.20 9.59 -1.97
CA HIS A 799 26.80 9.51 -0.56
C HIS A 799 27.83 10.16 0.38
N LEU A 800 29.11 9.77 0.31
CA LEU A 800 30.14 10.32 1.19
C LEU A 800 30.45 11.79 0.87
N GLY A 801 30.29 12.22 -0.38
CA GLY A 801 30.46 13.60 -0.83
C GLY A 801 29.45 14.57 -0.19
N GLN A 802 28.19 14.16 -0.03
CA GLN A 802 27.16 14.94 0.67
C GLN A 802 27.58 15.30 2.10
N TRP A 803 28.30 14.39 2.78
CA TRP A 803 28.75 14.56 4.17
C TRP A 803 30.20 15.02 4.29
N SER A 804 30.88 15.33 3.18
CA SER A 804 32.33 15.65 3.13
C SER A 804 32.74 16.90 3.92
N TYR A 805 31.80 17.76 4.27
CA TYR A 805 31.99 18.96 5.10
C TYR A 805 31.55 18.77 6.56
N SER A 806 31.05 17.59 6.94
CA SER A 806 30.58 17.34 8.32
C SER A 806 31.74 17.22 9.30
N VAL A 807 31.58 17.79 10.51
CA VAL A 807 32.49 17.57 11.66
C VAL A 807 32.71 16.06 11.90
N ALA A 808 31.67 15.24 11.69
CA ALA A 808 31.68 13.79 11.91
C ALA A 808 32.15 12.96 10.70
N PHE A 809 32.71 13.59 9.65
CA PHE A 809 33.08 12.86 8.43
C PHE A 809 34.12 11.74 8.68
N PHE A 810 35.04 11.93 9.63
CA PHE A 810 36.01 10.90 10.03
C PHE A 810 35.30 9.61 10.49
N GLU A 811 34.35 9.75 11.41
CA GLU A 811 33.55 8.64 11.94
C GLU A 811 32.65 8.01 10.87
N LEU A 812 31.98 8.83 10.05
CA LEU A 812 31.10 8.38 8.96
C LEU A 812 31.85 7.62 7.85
N SER A 813 33.09 8.02 7.56
CA SER A 813 33.90 7.42 6.49
C SER A 813 34.68 6.18 6.92
N PHE A 814 34.87 5.95 8.22
CA PHE A 814 35.70 4.87 8.76
C PHE A 814 35.24 3.47 8.32
N VAL A 815 33.97 3.11 8.57
CA VAL A 815 33.43 1.77 8.25
C VAL A 815 33.46 1.49 6.74
N PRO A 816 33.04 2.41 5.85
CA PRO A 816 33.26 2.28 4.41
C PRO A 816 34.72 2.09 4.03
N ALA A 817 35.64 2.89 4.59
CA ALA A 817 37.06 2.78 4.26
C ALA A 817 37.66 1.42 4.67
N VAL A 818 37.29 0.87 5.83
CA VAL A 818 37.70 -0.48 6.27
C VAL A 818 37.16 -1.57 5.33
N ARG A 819 35.86 -1.52 4.98
CA ARG A 819 35.22 -2.51 4.09
C ARG A 819 35.79 -2.48 2.67
N LEU A 820 36.01 -1.28 2.10
CA LEU A 820 36.66 -1.10 0.80
C LEU A 820 38.12 -1.60 0.79
N ARG A 821 38.88 -1.35 1.87
CA ARG A 821 40.24 -1.91 2.04
C ARG A 821 40.23 -3.44 2.09
N ASN A 822 39.22 -4.05 2.71
CA ASN A 822 39.08 -5.51 2.71
C ASN A 822 38.77 -6.05 1.30
N PHE A 823 37.82 -5.43 0.59
CA PHE A 823 37.51 -5.78 -0.81
C PHE A 823 38.74 -5.75 -1.72
N CYS A 824 39.62 -4.74 -1.56
CA CYS A 824 40.88 -4.69 -2.31
C CYS A 824 41.85 -5.85 -2.02
N LYS A 825 41.78 -6.48 -0.84
CA LYS A 825 42.55 -7.68 -0.51
C LYS A 825 41.93 -8.94 -1.12
N THR A 826 40.61 -9.10 -1.00
CA THR A 826 39.89 -10.34 -1.42
C THR A 826 39.70 -10.45 -2.92
N THR A 827 39.31 -9.36 -3.59
CA THR A 827 39.07 -9.35 -5.04
C THR A 827 40.37 -9.59 -5.81
N LYS A 828 40.38 -10.58 -6.71
CA LYS A 828 41.53 -10.93 -7.56
C LYS A 828 41.76 -9.99 -8.76
N ILE A 829 40.80 -9.09 -9.04
CA ILE A 829 40.69 -8.34 -10.30
C ILE A 829 41.27 -6.91 -10.15
N GLU A 830 42.43 -6.66 -10.77
CA GLU A 830 43.20 -5.42 -10.57
C GLU A 830 42.49 -4.13 -11.01
N ARG A 831 41.66 -4.18 -12.07
CA ARG A 831 40.85 -3.04 -12.52
C ARG A 831 39.92 -2.51 -11.42
N PHE A 832 39.30 -3.40 -10.64
CA PHE A 832 38.40 -3.03 -9.54
C PHE A 832 39.19 -2.49 -8.35
N ARG A 833 40.36 -3.07 -8.05
CA ARG A 833 41.28 -2.51 -7.06
C ARG A 833 41.74 -1.10 -7.44
N LYS A 834 41.95 -0.79 -8.72
CA LYS A 834 42.39 0.56 -9.17
C LYS A 834 41.35 1.63 -8.82
N GLU A 835 40.10 1.46 -9.26
CA GLU A 835 39.02 2.44 -9.01
C GLU A 835 38.72 2.58 -7.50
N ILE A 836 38.67 1.46 -6.74
CA ILE A 836 38.39 1.53 -5.29
C ILE A 836 39.56 2.13 -4.50
N ARG A 837 40.83 1.88 -4.89
CA ARG A 837 41.97 2.61 -4.29
C ARG A 837 41.97 4.10 -4.67
N GLN A 838 41.37 4.49 -5.79
CA GLN A 838 41.18 5.91 -6.13
C GLN A 838 40.12 6.56 -5.24
N LEU A 839 38.96 5.92 -5.02
CA LEU A 839 37.97 6.38 -4.04
C LEU A 839 38.56 6.47 -2.63
N LEU A 840 39.24 5.41 -2.16
CA LEU A 840 39.88 5.38 -0.84
C LEU A 840 40.86 6.55 -0.62
N ARG A 841 41.68 6.89 -1.62
CA ARG A 841 42.59 8.05 -1.52
C ARG A 841 41.84 9.37 -1.30
N GLN A 842 40.69 9.56 -1.95
CA GLN A 842 39.91 10.79 -1.80
C GLN A 842 39.14 10.82 -0.49
N VAL A 843 38.63 9.68 -0.02
CA VAL A 843 38.03 9.54 1.32
C VAL A 843 39.07 9.82 2.41
N ASP A 844 40.27 9.22 2.33
CA ASP A 844 41.35 9.44 3.30
C ASP A 844 41.90 10.88 3.25
N ALA A 845 41.96 11.52 2.07
CA ALA A 845 42.33 12.93 1.95
C ALA A 845 41.29 13.85 2.58
N ASN A 846 40.00 13.60 2.34
CA ASN A 846 38.90 14.38 2.94
C ASN A 846 38.83 14.18 4.46
N SER A 847 39.12 12.97 4.93
CA SER A 847 39.18 12.61 6.35
C SER A 847 40.30 13.36 7.09
N LYS A 848 41.44 13.59 6.43
CA LYS A 848 42.49 14.49 6.93
C LYS A 848 42.06 15.94 6.94
N PHE A 849 41.56 16.47 5.81
CA PHE A 849 41.10 17.85 5.68
C PHE A 849 40.06 18.24 6.75
N THR A 850 39.05 17.39 6.97
CA THR A 850 38.03 17.61 8.02
C THR A 850 38.63 17.53 9.43
N ASN A 851 39.56 16.62 9.70
CA ASN A 851 40.22 16.52 11.01
C ASN A 851 41.17 17.69 11.29
N GLU A 852 41.98 18.12 10.32
CA GLU A 852 42.89 19.27 10.44
C GLU A 852 42.13 20.56 10.79
N LYS A 853 40.94 20.72 10.20
CA LYS A 853 39.98 21.79 10.55
C LYS A 853 39.29 21.56 11.90
N ARG A 854 38.90 20.34 12.23
CA ARG A 854 38.27 19.97 13.52
C ARG A 854 39.19 20.19 14.72
N MET A 855 40.50 20.04 14.55
CA MET A 855 41.51 20.38 15.58
C MET A 855 41.63 21.89 15.86
N GLN A 856 40.97 22.75 15.07
CA GLN A 856 40.94 24.22 15.25
C GLN A 856 39.63 24.70 15.91
N ILE A 857 38.71 23.79 16.25
CA ILE A 857 37.39 24.08 16.83
C ILE A 857 37.45 24.14 18.36
N ASN A 858 36.78 25.15 18.95
CA ASN A 858 36.56 25.26 20.40
C ASN A 858 35.08 25.09 20.83
N PHE A 859 34.16 24.75 19.92
CA PHE A 859 32.75 24.49 20.25
C PHE A 859 32.45 22.99 20.48
N LEU A 860 31.35 22.70 21.19
CA LEU A 860 30.90 21.33 21.50
C LEU A 860 29.95 20.77 20.43
N PRO A 861 29.77 19.44 20.31
CA PRO A 861 28.87 18.84 19.31
C PRO A 861 27.38 19.20 19.40
N ASN A 862 26.94 19.84 20.49
CA ASN A 862 25.57 20.33 20.69
C ASN A 862 25.45 21.86 20.49
N ASP A 863 26.53 22.54 20.11
CA ASP A 863 26.56 23.99 19.88
C ASP A 863 25.95 24.32 18.50
N PRO A 864 25.10 25.35 18.35
CA PRO A 864 24.66 25.80 17.02
C PRO A 864 25.81 26.16 16.07
N ALA A 865 27.00 26.50 16.57
CA ALA A 865 28.21 26.69 15.74
C ALA A 865 28.63 25.44 14.94
N VAL A 866 28.10 24.25 15.27
CA VAL A 866 28.30 23.03 14.48
C VAL A 866 27.71 23.15 13.07
N THR A 867 26.62 23.91 12.86
CA THR A 867 26.01 24.03 11.52
C THR A 867 26.82 24.92 10.58
N THR A 868 27.49 25.93 11.12
CA THR A 868 28.37 26.86 10.37
C THR A 868 29.76 26.28 10.08
N PHE A 869 30.04 25.02 10.45
CA PHE A 869 31.32 24.38 10.17
C PHE A 869 31.54 24.15 8.66
N LEU A 870 32.62 24.74 8.12
CA LEU A 870 33.05 24.64 6.72
C LEU A 870 31.99 25.07 5.70
N GLU A 871 31.07 25.98 6.05
CA GLU A 871 30.07 26.48 5.09
C GLU A 871 30.72 27.28 3.95
N ASP A 872 31.78 28.07 4.21
CA ASP A 872 32.54 28.78 3.17
C ASP A 872 33.30 27.81 2.24
N GLU A 873 33.96 26.79 2.78
CA GLU A 873 34.61 25.75 1.98
C GLU A 873 33.59 24.89 1.19
N LYS A 874 32.37 24.72 1.71
CA LYS A 874 31.25 24.03 1.04
C LYS A 874 30.68 24.87 -0.10
N MET A 875 30.55 26.18 0.07
CA MET A 875 30.11 27.11 -0.98
C MET A 875 31.16 27.26 -2.10
N SER A 876 32.45 27.16 -1.77
CA SER A 876 33.55 27.13 -2.75
C SER A 876 33.85 25.73 -3.31
N GLY A 877 33.19 24.67 -2.82
CA GLY A 877 33.31 23.30 -3.32
C GLY A 877 34.69 22.65 -3.08
N ALA A 878 35.46 23.17 -2.13
CA ALA A 878 36.90 22.95 -2.00
C ALA A 878 37.32 21.55 -1.50
N SER A 879 36.40 20.70 -1.04
CA SER A 879 36.76 19.39 -0.48
C SER A 879 37.29 18.43 -1.58
N PRO A 880 38.35 17.64 -1.31
CA PRO A 880 38.88 16.68 -2.27
C PRO A 880 37.83 15.69 -2.78
N LEU A 881 36.85 15.35 -1.92
CA LEU A 881 35.79 14.41 -2.25
C LEU A 881 34.69 15.05 -3.13
N SER A 882 34.29 16.31 -2.92
CA SER A 882 33.29 16.94 -3.80
C SER A 882 33.81 17.19 -5.22
N LEU A 883 35.10 17.51 -5.36
CA LEU A 883 35.77 17.61 -6.67
C LEU A 883 35.81 16.24 -7.39
N TYR A 884 36.11 15.17 -6.65
CA TYR A 884 36.10 13.81 -7.21
C TYR A 884 34.68 13.34 -7.60
N VAL A 885 33.66 13.61 -6.77
CA VAL A 885 32.25 13.31 -7.09
C VAL A 885 31.79 14.05 -8.35
N THR A 886 32.14 15.33 -8.48
CA THR A 886 31.83 16.12 -9.69
C THR A 886 32.46 15.50 -10.95
N THR A 887 33.70 15.04 -10.84
CA THR A 887 34.42 14.33 -11.93
C THR A 887 33.76 12.98 -12.27
N LEU A 888 33.36 12.20 -11.25
CA LEU A 888 32.63 10.95 -11.45
C LEU A 888 31.27 11.17 -12.12
N ARG A 889 30.53 12.21 -11.72
CA ARG A 889 29.22 12.55 -12.30
C ARG A 889 29.32 12.86 -13.81
N GLN A 890 30.36 13.59 -14.22
CA GLN A 890 30.66 13.84 -15.64
C GLN A 890 31.00 12.53 -16.39
N ARG A 891 31.87 11.68 -15.83
CA ARG A 891 32.23 10.36 -16.39
C ARG A 891 31.01 9.43 -16.53
N ALA A 892 30.10 9.46 -15.56
CA ALA A 892 28.85 8.71 -15.60
C ALA A 892 27.90 9.24 -16.69
N GLN A 893 27.77 10.56 -16.82
CA GLN A 893 26.93 11.19 -17.85
C GLN A 893 27.44 10.89 -19.27
N GLN A 894 28.75 11.04 -19.52
CA GLN A 894 29.37 10.67 -20.80
C GLN A 894 29.09 9.21 -21.18
N ARG A 895 29.32 8.28 -20.24
CA ARG A 895 29.03 6.85 -20.42
C ARG A 895 27.53 6.58 -20.69
N ASN A 896 26.63 7.28 -20.01
CA ASN A 896 25.19 7.16 -20.22
C ASN A 896 24.72 7.68 -21.59
N ASN A 897 25.39 8.71 -22.13
CA ASN A 897 25.12 9.24 -23.48
C ASN A 897 25.57 8.26 -24.55
N SER A 898 26.82 7.77 -24.49
CA SER A 898 27.33 6.78 -25.46
C SER A 898 26.56 5.46 -25.44
N LEU A 899 26.02 5.05 -24.28
CA LEU A 899 25.09 3.92 -24.21
C LEU A 899 23.78 4.21 -24.98
N ALA A 900 23.21 5.41 -24.83
CA ALA A 900 22.01 5.81 -25.57
C ALA A 900 22.27 5.86 -27.09
N GLU A 901 23.34 6.53 -27.51
CA GLU A 901 23.80 6.61 -28.92
C GLU A 901 23.94 5.21 -29.54
N SER A 902 24.65 4.29 -28.83
CA SER A 902 24.81 2.91 -29.30
C SER A 902 23.51 2.11 -29.38
N SER A 903 22.47 2.48 -28.61
CA SER A 903 21.16 1.83 -28.64
C SER A 903 20.27 2.31 -29.78
N VAL A 904 20.47 3.55 -30.26
CA VAL A 904 19.74 4.11 -31.42
C VAL A 904 20.24 3.49 -32.72
N LEU A 905 21.57 3.44 -32.92
CA LEU A 905 22.20 2.90 -34.12
C LEU A 905 21.89 1.41 -34.38
N VAL A 906 21.61 0.63 -33.32
CA VAL A 906 21.18 -0.77 -33.44
C VAL A 906 19.70 -0.89 -33.84
N GLY A 907 18.87 0.11 -33.53
CA GLY A 907 17.47 0.16 -33.98
C GLY A 907 17.35 0.41 -35.48
N GLU A 908 18.16 1.33 -36.02
CA GLU A 908 18.12 1.77 -37.43
C GLU A 908 18.45 0.65 -38.44
N HIS A 909 19.25 -0.34 -38.04
CA HIS A 909 19.52 -1.56 -38.83
C HIS A 909 18.60 -2.75 -38.52
N SER A 910 17.63 -2.60 -37.59
CA SER A 910 16.68 -3.67 -37.26
C SER A 910 15.40 -3.65 -38.12
N SER A 911 15.14 -2.56 -38.83
CA SER A 911 13.89 -2.31 -39.58
C SER A 911 13.79 -2.97 -40.95
N GLU A 912 14.86 -3.55 -41.50
CA GLU A 912 14.84 -4.16 -42.86
C GLU A 912 14.65 -5.69 -42.88
N PHE A 913 14.72 -6.38 -41.73
CA PHE A 913 14.58 -7.85 -41.67
C PHE A 913 13.37 -8.29 -40.81
N GLY A 914 12.17 -7.85 -41.23
CA GLY A 914 10.92 -8.04 -40.49
C GLY A 914 9.79 -8.69 -41.29
N ASN A 915 10.07 -9.58 -42.26
CA ASN A 915 9.03 -10.14 -43.12
C ASN A 915 9.29 -11.57 -43.68
N LYS A 916 9.38 -12.58 -42.79
CA LYS A 916 8.98 -14.00 -43.05
C LYS A 916 9.09 -14.93 -41.81
N VAL A 917 7.94 -15.22 -41.22
CA VAL A 917 7.36 -16.53 -40.80
C VAL A 917 8.25 -17.69 -40.25
N SER A 918 7.72 -18.32 -39.19
CA SER A 918 7.86 -19.70 -38.64
C SER A 918 9.13 -20.19 -37.91
N GLU A 919 8.85 -20.72 -36.72
CA GLU A 919 9.37 -21.91 -36.00
C GLU A 919 10.45 -22.81 -36.66
N ILE A 920 11.41 -23.24 -35.83
CA ILE A 920 11.96 -24.62 -35.72
C ILE A 920 12.89 -24.67 -34.48
N ASP A 921 13.07 -25.86 -33.90
CA ASP A 921 13.85 -26.14 -32.68
C ASP A 921 15.34 -26.51 -32.93
N GLU A 922 16.11 -26.40 -31.83
CA GLU A 922 17.33 -27.13 -31.46
C GLU A 922 18.67 -27.04 -32.24
N ASP A 923 19.69 -27.44 -31.47
CA ASP A 923 21.07 -27.88 -31.76
C ASP A 923 22.25 -26.89 -32.01
N ASP A 924 23.44 -27.38 -31.66
CA ASP A 924 24.72 -26.66 -31.54
C ASP A 924 25.52 -26.54 -32.85
N SER A 925 26.28 -25.44 -33.02
CA SER A 925 27.74 -25.46 -33.31
C SER A 925 28.34 -24.12 -33.78
N ASP A 926 29.61 -23.92 -33.40
CA ASP A 926 30.67 -23.10 -34.00
C ASP A 926 30.35 -21.91 -34.92
N ASN A 927 30.70 -20.70 -34.44
CA ASN A 927 31.64 -19.85 -35.21
C ASN A 927 32.39 -18.82 -34.34
N GLU A 928 33.68 -19.06 -34.09
CA GLU A 928 34.61 -17.99 -33.69
C GLU A 928 35.03 -17.15 -34.89
N LYS A 929 34.61 -15.87 -34.95
CA LYS A 929 35.44 -14.70 -35.33
C LYS A 929 34.66 -13.39 -35.16
N GLY A 930 35.23 -12.42 -34.43
CA GLY A 930 34.62 -11.08 -34.28
C GLY A 930 35.19 -10.17 -33.19
N ALA A 931 36.07 -10.68 -32.31
CA ALA A 931 36.59 -9.92 -31.17
C ALA A 931 37.95 -9.23 -31.46
N ALA A 932 37.95 -8.16 -32.27
CA ALA A 932 39.20 -7.50 -32.69
C ALA A 932 39.20 -5.95 -32.76
N ILE A 933 38.14 -5.25 -32.36
CA ILE A 933 38.12 -3.77 -32.34
C ILE A 933 37.55 -3.24 -31.00
N PHE A 934 38.41 -3.06 -30.00
CA PHE A 934 38.47 -1.87 -29.12
C PHE A 934 39.62 -2.02 -28.10
N SER A 935 40.77 -1.42 -28.40
CA SER A 935 41.86 -1.21 -27.44
C SER A 935 42.60 0.09 -27.79
N SER A 936 43.14 0.76 -26.78
CA SER A 936 44.02 1.93 -26.85
C SER A 936 43.63 3.08 -27.81
N SER A 937 42.78 4.00 -27.34
CA SER A 937 42.90 5.45 -27.65
C SER A 937 42.02 6.32 -26.73
N TRP A 938 42.45 6.55 -25.49
CA TRP A 938 41.76 7.42 -24.50
C TRP A 938 42.76 8.23 -23.65
N LEU A 939 43.70 8.92 -24.30
CA LEU A 939 44.50 10.02 -23.73
C LEU A 939 44.81 11.05 -24.83
N PRO A 940 44.66 12.37 -24.58
CA PRO A 940 45.03 13.41 -25.54
C PRO A 940 46.48 13.89 -25.37
N GLY A 941 47.16 14.23 -26.47
CA GLY A 941 48.41 14.99 -26.49
C GLY A 941 49.63 14.24 -27.04
N GLY A 942 50.31 14.84 -28.03
CA GLY A 942 51.55 14.33 -28.63
C GLY A 942 51.57 14.45 -30.16
N GLU A 943 52.46 15.28 -30.71
CA GLU A 943 52.47 15.61 -32.14
C GLU A 943 53.24 14.62 -33.03
N SER A 944 52.84 14.63 -34.31
CA SER A 944 53.34 13.87 -35.47
C SER A 944 54.86 13.61 -35.59
N LYS A 945 55.24 12.40 -36.09
CA LYS A 945 55.70 12.21 -37.51
C LYS A 945 56.20 10.78 -37.87
N ALA A 946 55.74 10.32 -39.04
CA ALA A 946 56.42 9.56 -40.10
C ALA A 946 57.25 8.25 -39.88
N LYS A 947 56.79 7.20 -40.59
CA LYS A 947 57.55 6.17 -41.38
C LYS A 947 58.51 5.16 -40.68
N ALA A 948 58.10 3.88 -40.79
CA ALA A 948 58.85 2.70 -41.29
C ALA A 948 60.38 2.56 -41.03
N SER A 949 60.89 1.40 -40.59
CA SER A 949 60.79 0.14 -41.38
C SER A 949 61.12 -1.14 -40.56
N LYS A 950 61.66 -2.21 -41.19
CA LYS A 950 61.62 -3.61 -40.69
C LYS A 950 62.95 -4.15 -40.10
N GLU A 951 62.79 -5.22 -39.31
CA GLU A 951 63.52 -6.51 -39.38
C GLU A 951 64.69 -6.90 -38.43
N LYS A 952 64.72 -8.22 -38.16
CA LYS A 952 65.88 -9.14 -37.93
C LYS A 952 66.64 -9.20 -36.57
N LYS A 953 66.16 -10.14 -35.74
CA LYS A 953 66.79 -11.46 -35.39
C LYS A 953 68.13 -11.56 -34.60
N LYS A 954 68.19 -12.68 -33.83
CA LYS A 954 69.36 -13.39 -33.20
C LYS A 954 69.83 -12.81 -31.85
N LYS A 955 69.83 -13.59 -30.75
CA LYS A 955 70.80 -14.63 -30.28
C LYS A 955 72.14 -14.01 -29.81
N LYS A 956 72.82 -14.43 -28.73
CA LYS A 956 72.95 -15.80 -28.15
C LYS A 956 73.71 -15.79 -26.78
N LYS A 957 73.39 -16.74 -25.86
CA LYS A 957 74.34 -17.47 -24.93
C LYS A 957 75.16 -16.67 -23.87
N LYS A 958 75.79 -17.25 -22.81
CA LYS A 958 75.60 -18.52 -22.02
C LYS A 958 76.40 -18.43 -20.68
N GLY A 959 76.04 -19.25 -19.69
CA GLY A 959 76.86 -19.75 -18.58
C GLY A 959 75.94 -20.41 -17.54
N GLU A 960 75.79 -21.74 -17.43
CA GLU A 960 76.72 -22.77 -16.87
C GLU A 960 76.93 -22.63 -15.35
N LYS A 961 76.69 -23.63 -14.48
CA LYS A 961 76.34 -25.09 -14.53
C LYS A 961 75.66 -25.48 -13.18
N GLN A 962 75.11 -26.64 -12.82
CA GLN A 962 74.74 -28.01 -13.32
C GLN A 962 73.62 -28.51 -12.33
N GLU A 963 72.96 -29.68 -12.25
CA GLU A 963 72.79 -31.06 -12.85
C GLU A 963 71.29 -31.43 -12.47
N GLU A 964 70.48 -32.42 -12.89
CA GLU A 964 70.55 -33.75 -13.57
C GLU A 964 71.07 -34.90 -12.64
N GLY A 965 70.31 -35.93 -12.17
CA GLY A 965 68.91 -36.44 -12.36
C GLY A 965 68.67 -37.69 -11.43
N PRO A 966 67.81 -38.70 -11.73
CA PRO A 966 66.68 -38.79 -12.68
C PRO A 966 65.38 -39.47 -12.12
N LEU A 967 64.31 -39.48 -12.94
CA LEU A 967 63.27 -40.51 -13.22
C LEU A 967 62.57 -41.45 -12.16
N ASP A 968 61.28 -41.64 -12.45
CA ASP A 968 60.41 -42.86 -12.39
C ASP A 968 59.68 -43.41 -11.13
N GLU A 969 58.37 -43.65 -11.37
CA GLU A 969 57.46 -44.78 -11.00
C GLU A 969 56.86 -45.03 -9.59
N ASP A 970 55.60 -45.49 -9.64
CA ASP A 970 54.88 -46.50 -8.81
C ASP A 970 54.39 -46.20 -7.36
N VAL A 971 53.08 -46.35 -7.04
CA VAL A 971 52.28 -47.58 -6.70
C VAL A 971 52.57 -48.04 -5.25
N VAL A 972 51.64 -48.42 -4.36
CA VAL A 972 50.24 -48.95 -4.37
C VAL A 972 49.28 -48.04 -3.53
N GLU A 973 47.94 -48.07 -3.57
CA GLU A 973 46.97 -49.13 -3.14
C GLU A 973 47.16 -49.58 -1.65
N ASP A 974 46.15 -49.95 -0.84
CA ASP A 974 44.70 -49.99 -1.06
C ASP A 974 43.86 -50.06 0.26
N LEU A 975 42.56 -50.31 0.08
CA LEU A 975 41.55 -50.92 0.98
C LEU A 975 40.56 -49.96 1.68
N VAL A 976 39.27 -49.85 1.32
CA VAL A 976 38.16 -50.85 1.14
C VAL A 976 37.44 -51.10 2.50
N LEU A 977 36.12 -50.92 2.60
CA LEU A 977 35.08 -51.81 2.05
C LEU A 977 33.94 -51.13 1.28
N SER A 978 33.60 -51.74 0.13
CA SER A 978 32.32 -51.66 -0.58
C SER A 978 31.48 -52.93 -0.38
N SER A 979 30.21 -52.87 -0.78
CA SER A 979 29.31 -53.97 -1.22
C SER A 979 28.09 -53.25 -1.84
N ASP A 980 27.81 -53.21 -3.15
CA ASP A 980 27.74 -54.24 -4.22
C ASP A 980 26.45 -55.11 -4.06
N GLU A 981 25.69 -55.51 -5.10
CA GLU A 981 26.01 -55.79 -6.53
C GLU A 981 24.97 -55.24 -7.56
N ASP A 982 25.22 -55.51 -8.86
CA ASP A 982 24.51 -55.07 -10.08
C ASP A 982 23.28 -55.90 -10.54
N GLY A 983 22.60 -55.44 -11.62
CA GLY A 983 21.58 -56.22 -12.36
C GLY A 983 21.17 -55.63 -13.73
N SER A 984 21.82 -56.05 -14.81
CA SER A 984 21.54 -55.79 -16.25
C SER A 984 20.28 -56.55 -16.76
N ASP A 985 19.70 -56.43 -17.98
CA ASP A 985 19.93 -55.79 -19.31
C ASP A 985 18.56 -55.88 -20.10
N ASN A 986 18.23 -55.38 -21.29
CA ASN A 986 18.54 -54.29 -22.27
C ASN A 986 17.48 -54.44 -23.43
N ASP A 987 17.30 -53.64 -24.51
CA ASP A 987 17.69 -52.31 -25.01
C ASP A 987 16.70 -51.94 -26.18
N SER A 988 16.70 -50.69 -26.67
CA SER A 988 16.18 -50.24 -28.00
C SER A 988 14.64 -50.20 -28.21
N LEU A 989 14.02 -49.38 -29.09
CA LEU A 989 14.49 -48.30 -29.98
C LEU A 989 13.30 -47.37 -30.40
N SER A 990 13.60 -46.08 -30.65
CA SER A 990 12.93 -45.11 -31.58
C SER A 990 11.41 -44.77 -31.53
N SER A 991 11.18 -43.44 -31.48
CA SER A 991 10.31 -42.59 -32.33
C SER A 991 8.78 -42.44 -32.14
N SER A 992 8.39 -41.15 -32.20
CA SER A 992 7.16 -40.52 -32.76
C SER A 992 5.78 -40.67 -32.10
N GLU A 993 5.28 -39.50 -31.66
CA GLU A 993 3.95 -38.91 -31.93
C GLU A 993 2.68 -39.32 -31.14
N ASP A 994 2.24 -38.33 -30.34
CA ASP A 994 0.89 -37.73 -30.24
C ASP A 994 -0.32 -38.35 -29.51
N GLU A 995 -0.89 -37.47 -28.66
CA GLU A 995 -2.33 -37.22 -28.38
C GLU A 995 -3.29 -38.32 -27.87
N GLY A 996 -4.48 -37.87 -27.43
CA GLY A 996 -5.72 -38.63 -27.59
C GLY A 996 -6.32 -39.31 -26.35
N GLU A 997 -7.32 -38.68 -25.74
CA GLU A 997 -8.10 -39.24 -24.63
C GLU A 997 -8.97 -40.48 -24.97
N LYS A 998 -9.04 -41.41 -24.00
CA LYS A 998 -10.25 -42.15 -23.52
C LYS A 998 -10.96 -43.22 -24.37
N SER A 999 -11.05 -44.37 -23.71
CA SER A 999 -12.29 -45.15 -23.40
C SER A 999 -12.71 -46.37 -24.24
N ALA A 1000 -13.15 -47.39 -23.49
CA ALA A 1000 -14.07 -48.49 -23.78
C ALA A 1000 -14.12 -49.14 -25.18
N SER A 1001 -13.74 -50.43 -25.19
CA SER A 1001 -14.33 -51.59 -25.91
C SER A 1001 -15.49 -51.35 -26.90
N PRO A 1002 -15.52 -52.02 -28.08
CA PRO A 1002 -15.33 -53.49 -28.11
C PRO A 1002 -14.58 -54.11 -29.31
N MET A 1003 -14.23 -55.40 -29.18
CA MET A 1003 -13.94 -56.31 -30.30
C MET A 1003 -15.26 -56.82 -30.95
N PRO A 1004 -15.29 -57.36 -32.20
CA PRO A 1004 -14.19 -58.10 -32.85
C PRO A 1004 -13.84 -57.70 -34.31
N GLN A 1005 -12.63 -58.07 -34.75
CA GLN A 1005 -12.15 -57.92 -36.14
C GLN A 1005 -12.14 -59.24 -36.93
N ASN A 1006 -12.45 -59.18 -38.24
CA ASN A 1006 -12.21 -60.17 -39.32
C ASN A 1006 -12.98 -59.68 -40.58
N LYS A 1007 -12.59 -59.78 -41.87
CA LYS A 1007 -11.41 -60.26 -42.63
C LYS A 1007 -11.14 -59.24 -43.77
N LYS A 1008 -9.95 -59.05 -44.33
CA LYS A 1008 -9.04 -59.95 -45.08
C LYS A 1008 -9.55 -60.40 -46.48
N GLN A 1009 -8.90 -59.83 -47.49
CA GLN A 1009 -8.76 -60.14 -48.93
C GLN A 1009 -9.19 -61.52 -49.48
N ASN A 1010 -9.64 -61.49 -50.76
CA ASN A 1010 -9.53 -62.53 -51.81
C ASN A 1010 -10.22 -63.90 -51.56
N PRO A 1011 -10.25 -64.82 -52.55
CA PRO A 1011 -10.48 -64.70 -54.00
C PRO A 1011 -11.72 -65.55 -54.43
N PRO A 1012 -12.07 -65.68 -55.73
CA PRO A 1012 -13.09 -66.66 -56.16
C PRO A 1012 -12.66 -68.13 -55.97
N GLU A 1013 -13.58 -68.90 -55.38
CA GLU A 1013 -13.79 -70.37 -55.41
C GLU A 1013 -12.69 -71.41 -55.01
N ASN A 1014 -13.06 -72.16 -53.94
CA ASN A 1014 -13.14 -73.66 -53.86
C ASN A 1014 -12.14 -74.55 -53.04
N SER A 1015 -12.74 -75.44 -52.23
CA SER A 1015 -12.29 -76.83 -51.86
C SER A 1015 -11.34 -77.21 -50.68
N SER A 1016 -11.82 -77.04 -49.42
CA SER A 1016 -11.92 -78.14 -48.39
C SER A 1016 -10.76 -78.64 -47.45
N LYS A 1017 -11.17 -79.02 -46.20
CA LYS A 1017 -10.70 -80.12 -45.27
C LYS A 1017 -9.67 -79.94 -44.09
N LYS A 1018 -10.19 -80.21 -42.86
CA LYS A 1018 -9.66 -80.99 -41.68
C LYS A 1018 -8.74 -80.38 -40.56
N ARG A 1019 -9.26 -80.41 -39.30
CA ARG A 1019 -8.71 -80.90 -37.96
C ARG A 1019 -7.36 -80.34 -37.37
N SER A 1020 -7.04 -80.33 -36.05
CA SER A 1020 -7.80 -80.44 -34.75
C SER A 1020 -6.92 -80.39 -33.45
N ARG A 1021 -7.51 -80.05 -32.26
CA ARG A 1021 -7.09 -80.41 -30.84
C ARG A 1021 -5.86 -79.70 -30.18
N THR A 1022 -5.61 -79.58 -28.83
CA THR A 1022 -6.30 -79.95 -27.54
C THR A 1022 -5.77 -79.26 -26.23
N LYS A 1023 -6.64 -79.12 -25.18
CA LYS A 1023 -6.41 -79.15 -23.68
C LYS A 1023 -5.63 -77.98 -23.01
N LYS A 1024 -5.70 -77.66 -21.70
CA LYS A 1024 -6.07 -78.42 -20.44
C LYS A 1024 -6.95 -77.59 -19.42
N SER A 1025 -6.72 -77.65 -18.10
CA SER A 1025 -7.41 -76.97 -16.94
C SER A 1025 -6.62 -77.26 -15.61
N LYS A 1026 -6.87 -76.74 -14.38
CA LYS A 1026 -7.98 -76.04 -13.65
C LYS A 1026 -7.50 -74.64 -13.11
N LYS A 1027 -7.92 -73.94 -12.02
CA LYS A 1027 -8.66 -74.06 -10.71
C LYS A 1027 -9.31 -72.63 -10.43
N LYS A 1028 -10.24 -72.25 -9.52
CA LYS A 1028 -11.00 -72.73 -8.32
C LYS A 1028 -10.26 -72.72 -6.96
N SER A 1029 -10.87 -72.45 -5.77
CA SER A 1029 -12.25 -72.11 -5.31
C SER A 1029 -12.27 -71.86 -3.77
N SER A 1030 -13.31 -71.36 -3.06
CA SER A 1030 -14.24 -70.20 -3.22
C SER A 1030 -15.56 -70.36 -2.39
N GLY A 1031 -15.83 -69.51 -1.37
CA GLY A 1031 -17.20 -69.15 -0.91
C GLY A 1031 -17.73 -69.49 0.51
N SER A 1032 -18.67 -68.63 0.98
CA SER A 1032 -19.96 -68.93 1.66
C SER A 1032 -20.23 -68.68 3.18
N ARG A 1033 -21.51 -68.28 3.45
CA ARG A 1033 -22.38 -68.47 4.65
C ARG A 1033 -22.40 -67.50 5.87
N SER A 1034 -23.47 -67.65 6.67
CA SER A 1034 -24.06 -66.86 7.79
C SER A 1034 -24.81 -67.83 8.75
N PRO A 1035 -25.70 -67.50 9.76
CA PRO A 1035 -26.16 -66.23 10.41
C PRO A 1035 -26.25 -66.34 12.00
N SER A 1036 -27.27 -65.71 12.66
CA SER A 1036 -27.80 -65.91 14.07
C SER A 1036 -27.13 -65.14 15.25
N GLU A 1037 -27.74 -64.79 16.42
CA GLU A 1037 -29.17 -64.78 16.90
C GLU A 1037 -29.44 -63.88 18.17
N GLY A 1038 -30.67 -63.33 18.32
CA GLY A 1038 -31.43 -63.13 19.59
C GLY A 1038 -31.18 -61.93 20.57
N LYS A 1039 -32.08 -61.57 21.53
CA LYS A 1039 -33.57 -61.68 21.65
C LYS A 1039 -34.21 -60.95 22.89
N GLY A 1040 -35.25 -60.11 22.70
CA GLY A 1040 -36.34 -59.78 23.69
C GLY A 1040 -36.12 -58.70 24.79
N ASP A 1041 -37.13 -58.21 25.54
CA ASP A 1041 -38.61 -58.11 25.35
C ASP A 1041 -39.34 -57.22 26.44
N LYS A 1042 -40.55 -56.65 26.15
CA LYS A 1042 -41.62 -56.10 27.07
C LYS A 1042 -41.32 -54.85 27.98
N ALA A 1043 -42.28 -54.01 28.46
CA ALA A 1043 -43.75 -53.81 28.27
C ALA A 1043 -44.26 -52.37 28.66
N LYS A 1044 -45.58 -52.09 28.52
CA LYS A 1044 -46.38 -50.85 28.87
C LYS A 1044 -47.17 -51.03 30.22
N PRO A 1045 -48.01 -50.12 30.84
CA PRO A 1045 -48.79 -48.95 30.28
C PRO A 1045 -49.16 -47.69 31.18
N VAL A 1046 -49.52 -46.53 30.53
CA VAL A 1046 -50.79 -45.69 30.53
C VAL A 1046 -51.71 -45.60 31.81
N PRO A 1047 -52.57 -44.53 32.12
CA PRO A 1047 -52.85 -43.22 31.43
C PRO A 1047 -52.75 -41.75 32.05
N PRO A 1048 -53.32 -41.27 33.20
CA PRO A 1048 -54.48 -40.33 33.13
C PRO A 1048 -54.54 -39.00 33.96
N LYS A 1049 -55.19 -37.94 33.38
CA LYS A 1049 -56.16 -36.94 33.97
C LYS A 1049 -55.73 -35.91 35.07
N GLN A 1050 -56.32 -34.70 35.25
CA GLN A 1050 -57.16 -33.75 34.44
C GLN A 1050 -57.35 -32.36 35.15
N HIS A 1051 -57.66 -31.28 34.40
CA HIS A 1051 -58.39 -30.04 34.85
C HIS A 1051 -57.71 -29.01 35.82
N ARG A 1052 -58.10 -27.71 35.95
CA ARG A 1052 -59.19 -26.85 35.38
C ARG A 1052 -58.91 -25.31 35.49
N LYS A 1053 -59.51 -24.50 34.57
CA LYS A 1053 -60.01 -23.08 34.68
C LYS A 1053 -59.10 -21.84 34.94
N LYS A 1054 -59.07 -20.94 33.93
CA LYS A 1054 -59.49 -19.49 33.86
C LYS A 1054 -59.92 -18.75 35.17
N PRO A 1055 -59.85 -17.38 35.27
CA PRO A 1055 -59.99 -16.37 34.18
C PRO A 1055 -59.15 -15.04 34.24
N LYS A 1056 -59.40 -14.17 33.24
CA LYS A 1056 -59.17 -12.68 33.17
C LYS A 1056 -60.01 -11.91 34.24
N PRO A 1057 -59.83 -10.59 34.59
CA PRO A 1057 -59.82 -9.44 33.65
C PRO A 1057 -59.16 -8.05 34.00
N TYR A 1058 -58.88 -7.26 32.93
CA TYR A 1058 -59.06 -5.79 32.71
C TYR A 1058 -58.53 -4.66 33.65
N GLY A 1059 -58.24 -3.49 33.04
CA GLY A 1059 -58.14 -2.15 33.67
C GLY A 1059 -56.72 -1.55 33.74
N ASN A 1060 -56.20 -0.63 32.89
CA ASN A 1060 -56.66 0.30 31.84
C ASN A 1060 -56.69 1.81 32.24
N LEU A 1061 -56.11 2.65 31.38
CA LEU A 1061 -56.23 4.13 31.20
C LEU A 1061 -55.49 5.17 32.08
N SER A 1062 -55.21 6.31 31.40
CA SER A 1062 -54.75 7.65 31.81
C SER A 1062 -53.40 7.79 32.55
N THR A 1063 -52.38 8.53 32.07
CA THR A 1063 -52.19 9.75 31.22
C THR A 1063 -52.13 11.10 31.95
N LYS A 1064 -51.28 11.98 31.38
CA LYS A 1064 -51.23 13.46 31.41
C LYS A 1064 -50.34 14.22 32.44
N ASN A 1065 -49.56 15.12 31.81
CA ASN A 1065 -49.20 16.49 32.19
C ASN A 1065 -47.86 16.79 32.89
N VAL A 1066 -47.00 17.44 32.09
CA VAL A 1066 -46.01 18.46 32.50
C VAL A 1066 -46.73 19.66 33.16
N PRO A 1067 -46.04 20.48 33.97
CA PRO A 1067 -45.62 21.77 33.39
C PRO A 1067 -44.20 22.19 33.77
N SER A 1068 -43.65 23.12 33.00
CA SER A 1068 -42.38 23.79 33.25
C SER A 1068 -42.58 25.15 33.95
N GLU A 1069 -41.62 25.59 34.75
CA GLU A 1069 -41.36 27.03 34.92
C GLU A 1069 -39.88 27.32 35.23
N ALA A 1070 -39.45 28.57 35.05
CA ALA A 1070 -38.06 28.98 35.15
C ALA A 1070 -37.92 30.47 35.51
N LYS A 1071 -36.86 30.88 36.24
CA LYS A 1071 -36.28 32.26 36.20
C LYS A 1071 -34.90 32.42 36.89
N LYS A 1072 -33.97 33.00 36.13
CA LYS A 1072 -33.04 34.13 36.46
C LYS A 1072 -31.98 34.06 37.59
N ARG A 1073 -30.71 34.01 37.14
CA ARG A 1073 -29.61 35.01 37.35
C ARG A 1073 -29.32 35.61 38.76
N LYS A 1074 -28.10 35.36 39.25
CA LYS A 1074 -26.98 36.30 39.63
C LYS A 1074 -25.73 35.40 39.87
N ARG A 1075 -24.51 35.65 39.38
CA ARG A 1075 -23.58 36.82 39.32
C ARG A 1075 -22.78 36.98 40.62
N THR A 1076 -21.46 37.18 40.46
CA THR A 1076 -20.36 37.23 41.48
C THR A 1076 -20.15 35.91 42.25
N ASN A 1077 -18.91 35.47 42.52
CA ASN A 1077 -17.60 36.08 42.22
C ASN A 1077 -16.63 35.04 41.65
#